data_AF-A0A970SN65-F1
#
_entry.id   AF-A0A970SN65-F1
#
_cell.length_a   1.000
_cell.length_b   1.000
_cell.length_c   1.000
_cell.angle_alpha   90.00
_cell.angle_beta   90.00
_cell.angle_gamma   90.00
#
_symmetry.space_group_name_H-M   'P 1'
#
loop_
_entity.id
_entity.type
_entity.pdbx_description
1 polymer ?
#
loop_
_entity_poly.entity_id
_entity_poly.type
_entity_poly.pdbx_seq_one_letter_code
_entity_poly.pdbx_strand_id
1 'polypeptide(L)'
;MPAQYGVQAPIGLICELLAHPELTVITNPRPAFGWIVNDTRKGAAQTAYQIMVSSGGRSLTGDMWDSGKIKSDNSINVRYEGSPLKPGDICWWAVRTWDCDDLPSPWSKPQKLFIHAADPAGVFYSDKWVETTPGIVRANQHPLEVNAVAPRQIISKGSGSYFIDFGKAAFGVLELDINSSDERSIEISLGEKRSGDAVDAAPGGSVVYIKTQLQLKPGAHRYKLELPVFERGIRMPKHIGEVAPFRYCEIANSPCQINASNIRQLAVWYRFDDSASSFSSSDIALNDIWELCKYSIKATSFLGIYVDGQRERLPYEADAYINQLGHYYTDREYAMGRHTHEHLIKHPTWPTEWILFSVLIAWEDYLHTGNADSIKRHYDDLAAKTLIALSREDGLISARTGLVTKDVLESVHFAGGNLRDIVDWPHGSETDGYDFTDINTVVNAFHYRALVLMAEMASAIGREADSQKYIEQAGKVYASFNKLLYDDSKAAYIDGETSSHASLHANMFALAFGLVDESRKPSVIKFIKSRGMACSVYGAQFLLEALYREGEDAYALDLITNSGDRSWPHMISNIGTTITLEAWDPKYKPNLDWNHAWGAAPANIIPRFIVGLEPIEPGFSVVRIKPRIASLRSLNSITPTIRGPVKISIKLDESEYRLNCSIPANMSAEVHIPASDISQVFQAGKSLSSSRFVEYIGKRDGRIILKVASGSYEFSTRMPGL
;
A
#
# COMPACT_ATOMS: atom_id res chain seq x y z
N MET A 1 18.31 -40.98 -6.87
CA MET A 1 18.29 -40.39 -8.23
C MET A 1 18.09 -38.89 -8.06
N PRO A 2 18.94 -38.01 -8.61
CA PRO A 2 18.74 -36.57 -8.46
C PRO A 2 17.58 -36.14 -9.38
N ALA A 3 16.60 -35.41 -8.84
CA ALA A 3 15.48 -34.88 -9.61
C ALA A 3 16.00 -33.94 -10.72
N GLN A 4 15.49 -34.09 -11.95
CA GLN A 4 15.77 -33.22 -13.08
C GLN A 4 15.39 -31.76 -12.75
N TYR A 5 16.39 -30.93 -12.49
CA TYR A 5 16.25 -29.47 -12.34
C TYR A 5 16.09 -28.81 -13.72
N GLY A 6 14.89 -28.84 -14.30
CA GLY A 6 14.53 -28.10 -15.52
C GLY A 6 13.67 -26.87 -15.24
N VAL A 7 13.59 -25.93 -16.19
CA VAL A 7 12.70 -24.75 -16.13
C VAL A 7 11.27 -25.20 -15.87
N GLN A 8 10.64 -24.68 -14.81
CA GLN A 8 9.26 -25.03 -14.50
C GLN A 8 8.28 -24.13 -15.26
N ALA A 9 7.04 -24.58 -15.37
CA ALA A 9 5.97 -23.80 -15.99
C ALA A 9 5.83 -22.44 -15.28
N PRO A 10 5.67 -21.32 -16.02
CA PRO A 10 5.41 -20.02 -15.42
C PRO A 10 4.18 -20.03 -14.51
N ILE A 11 4.23 -19.24 -13.43
CA ILE A 11 3.17 -19.15 -12.42
C ILE A 11 2.74 -17.70 -12.21
N GLY A 12 1.75 -17.45 -11.35
CA GLY A 12 1.34 -16.10 -10.96
C GLY A 12 0.94 -15.21 -12.14
N LEU A 13 0.24 -15.80 -13.12
CA LEU A 13 -0.22 -15.10 -14.31
C LEU A 13 -1.10 -13.90 -13.91
N ILE A 14 -0.89 -12.76 -14.58
CA ILE A 14 -1.71 -11.56 -14.45
C ILE A 14 -2.13 -11.04 -15.82
N CYS A 15 -3.32 -10.46 -15.91
CA CYS A 15 -3.81 -9.73 -17.06
C CYS A 15 -4.32 -8.37 -16.60
N GLU A 16 -3.82 -7.27 -17.17
CA GLU A 16 -4.12 -5.90 -16.72
C GLU A 16 -4.00 -5.74 -15.19
N LEU A 17 -2.88 -6.26 -14.66
CA LEU A 17 -2.54 -6.29 -13.22
C LEU A 17 -3.41 -7.18 -12.32
N LEU A 18 -4.37 -7.93 -12.89
CA LEU A 18 -5.26 -8.82 -12.13
C LEU A 18 -4.74 -10.25 -12.14
N ALA A 19 -4.58 -10.87 -10.97
CA ALA A 19 -4.25 -12.30 -10.84
C ALA A 19 -5.43 -13.24 -11.16
N HIS A 20 -6.65 -12.72 -11.07
CA HIS A 20 -7.91 -13.45 -11.31
C HIS A 20 -8.82 -12.68 -12.29
N PRO A 21 -8.39 -12.46 -13.55
CA PRO A 21 -9.20 -11.74 -14.54
C PRO A 21 -10.49 -12.49 -14.89
N GLU A 22 -10.59 -13.79 -14.57
CA GLU A 22 -11.81 -14.58 -14.74
C GLU A 22 -12.95 -14.18 -13.79
N LEU A 23 -12.65 -13.42 -12.73
CA LEU A 23 -13.66 -12.92 -11.78
C LEU A 23 -14.24 -11.56 -12.19
N THR A 24 -13.76 -10.99 -13.30
CA THR A 24 -14.17 -9.68 -13.78
C THR A 24 -14.15 -9.64 -15.31
N VAL A 25 -14.23 -8.44 -15.88
CA VAL A 25 -14.12 -8.20 -17.32
C VAL A 25 -12.98 -7.25 -17.63
N ILE A 26 -12.35 -7.49 -18.78
CA ILE A 26 -11.27 -6.67 -19.31
C ILE A 26 -11.81 -5.81 -20.44
N THR A 27 -11.54 -4.50 -20.39
CA THR A 27 -12.02 -3.55 -21.42
C THR A 27 -10.97 -3.16 -22.44
N ASN A 28 -9.70 -3.47 -22.18
CA ASN A 28 -8.63 -3.25 -23.13
C ASN A 28 -8.70 -4.28 -24.26
N PRO A 29 -8.89 -3.88 -25.53
CA PRO A 29 -8.88 -4.82 -26.66
C PRO A 29 -7.48 -5.38 -26.96
N ARG A 30 -6.43 -4.82 -26.36
CA ARG A 30 -5.04 -5.30 -26.41
C ARG A 30 -4.49 -5.44 -24.99
N PRO A 31 -4.97 -6.43 -24.23
CA PRO A 31 -4.61 -6.56 -22.82
C PRO A 31 -3.10 -6.76 -22.63
N ALA A 32 -2.58 -6.31 -21.49
CA ALA A 32 -1.23 -6.61 -21.02
C ALA A 32 -1.21 -7.88 -20.17
N PHE A 33 -0.27 -8.78 -20.48
CA PHE A 33 -0.01 -10.01 -19.76
C PHE A 33 1.27 -9.93 -18.93
N GLY A 34 1.31 -10.66 -17.82
CA GLY A 34 2.51 -10.81 -16.99
C GLY A 34 2.54 -12.16 -16.27
N TRP A 35 3.73 -12.61 -15.87
CA TRP A 35 3.95 -13.88 -15.21
C TRP A 35 5.20 -13.86 -14.33
N ILE A 36 5.22 -14.78 -13.37
CA ILE A 36 6.41 -15.11 -12.58
C ILE A 36 7.18 -16.19 -13.33
N VAL A 37 8.46 -15.92 -13.60
CA VAL A 37 9.38 -16.92 -14.14
C VAL A 37 9.69 -17.92 -13.03
N ASN A 38 9.24 -19.16 -13.20
CA ASN A 38 9.34 -20.20 -12.18
C ASN A 38 10.62 -21.02 -12.35
N ASP A 39 11.73 -20.43 -11.92
CA ASP A 39 13.03 -21.09 -11.94
C ASP A 39 13.82 -20.73 -10.68
N THR A 40 14.23 -21.75 -9.94
CA THR A 40 14.90 -21.59 -8.64
C THR A 40 16.42 -21.72 -8.75
N ARG A 41 16.96 -21.98 -9.95
CA ARG A 41 18.41 -22.03 -10.17
C ARG A 41 19.02 -20.65 -9.94
N LYS A 42 20.28 -20.62 -9.47
CA LYS A 42 21.02 -19.38 -9.28
C LYS A 42 21.29 -18.70 -10.62
N GLY A 43 21.02 -17.40 -10.68
CA GLY A 43 21.12 -16.59 -11.90
C GLY A 43 20.12 -17.00 -12.99
N ALA A 44 19.04 -17.68 -12.63
CA ALA A 44 17.95 -17.96 -13.54
C ALA A 44 17.34 -16.67 -14.11
N ALA A 45 17.32 -16.59 -15.42
CA ALA A 45 16.69 -15.51 -16.18
C ALA A 45 15.98 -16.10 -17.39
N GLN A 46 14.90 -15.45 -17.81
CA GLN A 46 14.23 -15.77 -19.04
C GLN A 46 15.00 -15.14 -20.22
N THR A 47 15.20 -15.87 -21.31
CA THR A 47 15.78 -15.35 -22.55
C THR A 47 14.77 -15.18 -23.67
N ALA A 48 13.67 -15.94 -23.62
CA ALA A 48 12.56 -15.85 -24.53
C ALA A 48 11.25 -16.29 -23.87
N TYR A 49 10.13 -15.91 -24.48
CA TYR A 49 8.80 -16.40 -24.13
C TYR A 49 7.99 -16.74 -25.38
N GLN A 50 6.89 -17.46 -25.17
CA GLN A 50 5.84 -17.62 -26.17
C GLN A 50 4.49 -17.60 -25.46
N ILE A 51 3.58 -16.76 -25.95
CA ILE A 51 2.21 -16.65 -25.49
C ILE A 51 1.29 -17.29 -26.53
N MET A 52 0.35 -18.09 -26.05
CA MET A 52 -0.78 -18.58 -26.84
C MET A 52 -2.07 -18.03 -26.26
N VAL A 53 -2.93 -17.48 -27.12
CA VAL A 53 -4.29 -17.03 -26.82
C VAL A 53 -5.26 -17.78 -27.71
N SER A 54 -6.33 -18.29 -27.13
CA SER A 54 -7.24 -19.22 -27.80
C SER A 54 -8.70 -18.98 -27.45
N SER A 55 -9.59 -19.19 -28.42
CA SER A 55 -11.05 -19.06 -28.25
C SER A 55 -11.73 -20.34 -27.75
N GLY A 56 -11.14 -21.51 -28.03
CA GLY A 56 -11.73 -22.84 -27.87
C GLY A 56 -11.65 -23.48 -26.47
N GLY A 57 -11.49 -22.69 -25.40
CA GLY A 57 -11.34 -23.21 -24.04
C GLY A 57 -9.89 -23.48 -23.63
N ARG A 58 -9.66 -24.52 -22.82
CA ARG A 58 -8.32 -24.83 -22.25
C ARG A 58 -7.33 -25.42 -23.26
N SER A 59 -7.78 -25.75 -24.47
CA SER A 59 -6.89 -26.23 -25.53
C SER A 59 -6.13 -25.05 -26.13
N LEU A 60 -4.81 -25.08 -26.06
CA LEU A 60 -3.94 -24.01 -26.60
C LEU A 60 -3.82 -24.15 -28.12
N THR A 61 -4.79 -23.61 -28.86
CA THR A 61 -4.83 -23.61 -30.34
C THR A 61 -4.08 -22.44 -30.97
N GLY A 62 -3.86 -21.35 -30.22
CA GLY A 62 -3.23 -20.13 -30.72
C GLY A 62 -4.04 -19.40 -31.82
N ASP A 63 -5.33 -19.71 -31.96
CA ASP A 63 -6.19 -19.21 -33.03
C ASP A 63 -6.49 -17.71 -32.93
N MET A 64 -6.43 -17.13 -31.72
CA MET A 64 -6.53 -15.68 -31.51
C MET A 64 -5.15 -15.01 -31.62
N TRP A 65 -4.13 -15.62 -31.01
CA TRP A 65 -2.75 -15.16 -31.11
C TRP A 65 -1.77 -16.28 -30.70
N ASP A 66 -0.73 -16.47 -31.50
CA ASP A 66 0.50 -17.16 -31.12
C ASP A 66 1.65 -16.18 -31.36
N SER A 67 2.35 -15.79 -30.29
CA SER A 67 3.48 -14.86 -30.43
C SER A 67 4.68 -15.49 -31.15
N GLY A 68 4.72 -16.82 -31.27
CA GLY A 68 5.96 -17.55 -31.52
C GLY A 68 6.99 -17.33 -30.40
N LYS A 69 8.22 -17.79 -30.62
CA LYS A 69 9.32 -17.57 -29.67
C LYS A 69 9.85 -16.14 -29.80
N ILE A 70 9.51 -15.28 -28.85
CA ILE A 70 9.99 -13.90 -28.76
C ILE A 70 11.23 -13.85 -27.87
N LYS A 71 12.36 -13.39 -28.42
CA LYS A 71 13.60 -13.17 -27.67
C LYS A 71 13.46 -11.91 -26.80
N SER A 72 13.14 -12.10 -25.54
CA SER A 72 12.99 -11.03 -24.56
C SER A 72 12.99 -11.63 -23.15
N ASP A 73 13.64 -10.92 -22.24
CA ASP A 73 13.58 -11.15 -20.79
C ASP A 73 12.36 -10.49 -20.16
N ASN A 74 11.56 -9.71 -20.88
CA ASN A 74 10.38 -9.10 -20.29
C ASN A 74 9.33 -10.17 -19.90
N SER A 75 8.80 -10.06 -18.68
CA SER A 75 7.78 -10.96 -18.12
C SER A 75 6.60 -10.23 -17.50
N ILE A 76 6.50 -8.92 -17.70
CA ILE A 76 5.42 -8.07 -17.22
C ILE A 76 4.99 -7.11 -18.33
N ASN A 77 3.73 -6.69 -18.33
CA ASN A 77 3.20 -5.70 -19.28
C ASN A 77 3.38 -6.07 -20.77
N VAL A 78 3.42 -7.36 -21.09
CA VAL A 78 3.56 -7.86 -22.47
C VAL A 78 2.22 -7.73 -23.18
N ARG A 79 2.17 -6.87 -24.21
CA ARG A 79 0.92 -6.54 -24.91
C ARG A 79 0.48 -7.66 -25.84
N TYR A 80 -0.83 -7.85 -25.90
CA TYR A 80 -1.46 -8.69 -26.91
C TYR A 80 -1.31 -8.07 -28.31
N GLU A 81 -0.63 -8.80 -29.22
CA GLU A 81 -0.34 -8.35 -30.59
C GLU A 81 -1.20 -9.02 -31.67
N GLY A 82 -2.13 -9.91 -31.28
CA GLY A 82 -3.11 -10.47 -32.21
C GLY A 82 -4.12 -9.43 -32.72
N SER A 83 -5.13 -9.91 -33.44
CA SER A 83 -6.25 -9.03 -33.87
C SER A 83 -7.00 -8.52 -32.63
N PRO A 84 -7.30 -7.20 -32.53
CA PRO A 84 -7.95 -6.61 -31.36
C PRO A 84 -9.14 -7.45 -30.89
N LEU A 85 -9.16 -7.77 -29.60
CA LEU A 85 -10.21 -8.55 -29.00
C LEU A 85 -11.52 -7.76 -28.99
N LYS A 86 -12.63 -8.45 -29.20
CA LYS A 86 -13.96 -7.85 -29.34
C LYS A 86 -14.78 -8.05 -28.06
N PRO A 87 -15.67 -7.11 -27.72
CA PRO A 87 -16.63 -7.31 -26.65
C PRO A 87 -17.41 -8.62 -26.85
N GLY A 88 -17.49 -9.43 -25.79
CA GLY A 88 -18.10 -10.77 -25.82
C GLY A 88 -17.11 -11.91 -26.05
N ASP A 89 -15.87 -11.62 -26.45
CA ASP A 89 -14.84 -12.64 -26.58
C ASP A 89 -14.51 -13.27 -25.22
N ILE A 90 -14.40 -14.59 -25.21
CA ILE A 90 -13.88 -15.37 -24.09
C ILE A 90 -12.56 -15.98 -24.55
N CYS A 91 -11.47 -15.65 -23.87
CA CYS A 91 -10.14 -16.08 -24.27
C CYS A 91 -9.49 -16.87 -23.14
N TRP A 92 -8.63 -17.81 -23.51
CA TRP A 92 -7.70 -18.47 -22.61
C TRP A 92 -6.30 -18.18 -23.10
N TRP A 93 -5.44 -17.76 -22.19
CA TRP A 93 -4.04 -17.55 -22.51
C TRP A 93 -3.14 -18.38 -21.61
N ALA A 94 -2.02 -18.82 -22.18
CA ALA A 94 -0.92 -19.44 -21.45
C ALA A 94 0.41 -18.94 -22.02
N VAL A 95 1.46 -19.12 -21.22
CA VAL A 95 2.82 -18.73 -21.56
C VAL A 95 3.79 -19.84 -21.22
N ARG A 96 4.81 -19.99 -22.04
CA ARG A 96 6.03 -20.75 -21.73
C ARG A 96 7.25 -19.87 -21.96
N THR A 97 8.36 -20.28 -21.38
CA THR A 97 9.60 -19.50 -21.27
C THR A 97 10.80 -20.34 -21.66
N TRP A 98 11.91 -19.69 -22.01
CA TRP A 98 13.20 -20.31 -22.24
C TRP A 98 14.22 -19.75 -21.26
N ASP A 99 15.11 -20.60 -20.76
CA ASP A 99 16.23 -20.21 -19.91
C ASP A 99 17.48 -19.81 -20.71
N CYS A 100 18.60 -19.65 -20.01
CA CYS A 100 19.90 -19.34 -20.60
C CYS A 100 20.53 -20.50 -21.39
N ASP A 101 20.05 -21.74 -21.23
CA ASP A 101 20.49 -22.92 -21.96
C ASP A 101 19.59 -23.21 -23.19
N ASP A 102 18.70 -22.26 -23.52
CA ASP A 102 17.68 -22.36 -24.57
C ASP A 102 16.70 -23.53 -24.37
N LEU A 103 16.49 -23.96 -23.12
CA LEU A 103 15.55 -25.02 -22.77
C LEU A 103 14.15 -24.44 -22.53
N PRO A 104 13.11 -24.92 -23.22
CA PRO A 104 11.74 -24.47 -22.99
C PRO A 104 11.17 -25.05 -21.69
N SER A 105 10.41 -24.24 -20.96
CA SER A 105 9.52 -24.72 -19.89
C SER A 105 8.26 -25.38 -20.46
N PRO A 106 7.55 -26.19 -19.64
CA PRO A 106 6.17 -26.52 -19.92
C PRO A 106 5.29 -25.25 -19.96
N TRP A 107 4.15 -25.34 -20.62
CA TRP A 107 3.14 -24.27 -20.61
C TRP A 107 2.61 -24.03 -19.20
N SER A 108 2.36 -22.76 -18.87
CA SER A 108 1.60 -22.38 -17.68
C SER A 108 0.18 -22.94 -17.73
N LYS A 109 -0.48 -22.97 -16.55
CA LYS A 109 -1.92 -23.25 -16.50
C LYS A 109 -2.67 -22.12 -17.23
N PRO A 110 -3.52 -22.42 -18.23
CA PRO A 110 -4.24 -21.37 -18.96
C PRO A 110 -5.13 -20.53 -18.02
N GLN A 111 -5.03 -19.21 -18.13
CA GLN A 111 -5.87 -18.24 -17.41
C GLN A 111 -6.96 -17.73 -18.37
N LYS A 112 -8.18 -17.60 -17.85
CA LYS A 112 -9.37 -17.20 -18.62
C LYS A 112 -9.60 -15.69 -18.48
N LEU A 113 -10.00 -15.04 -19.56
CA LEU A 113 -10.43 -13.63 -19.58
C LEU A 113 -11.74 -13.47 -20.34
N PHE A 114 -12.52 -12.47 -19.92
CA PHE A 114 -13.76 -12.05 -20.56
C PHE A 114 -13.59 -10.61 -21.05
N ILE A 115 -13.83 -10.36 -22.34
CA ILE A 115 -13.69 -9.04 -22.94
C ILE A 115 -15.03 -8.31 -22.94
N HIS A 116 -15.01 -7.07 -22.47
CA HIS A 116 -16.18 -6.19 -22.44
C HIS A 116 -15.90 -4.90 -23.21
N ALA A 117 -16.97 -4.17 -23.56
CA ALA A 117 -16.84 -2.88 -24.20
C ALA A 117 -16.13 -1.88 -23.27
N ALA A 118 -15.21 -1.08 -23.82
CA ALA A 118 -14.62 0.03 -23.10
C ALA A 118 -15.69 1.07 -22.71
N ASP A 119 -15.44 1.83 -21.63
CA ASP A 119 -16.32 2.93 -21.26
C ASP A 119 -16.33 3.95 -22.41
N PRO A 120 -17.49 4.37 -22.94
CA PRO A 120 -17.57 5.37 -23.99
C PRO A 120 -16.89 6.70 -23.64
N ALA A 121 -16.73 7.00 -22.35
CA ALA A 121 -15.99 8.17 -21.88
C ALA A 121 -14.46 8.01 -21.95
N GLY A 122 -13.95 6.86 -22.40
CA GLY A 122 -12.52 6.57 -22.50
C GLY A 122 -11.83 6.27 -21.16
N VAL A 123 -12.61 6.05 -20.09
CA VAL A 123 -12.10 5.75 -18.75
C VAL A 123 -11.72 4.27 -18.66
N PHE A 124 -10.51 4.00 -18.18
CA PHE A 124 -10.00 2.63 -18.07
C PHE A 124 -10.56 1.90 -16.85
N TYR A 125 -10.54 2.54 -15.68
CA TYR A 125 -11.23 2.07 -14.48
C TYR A 125 -12.52 2.85 -14.24
N SER A 126 -13.66 2.24 -14.59
CA SER A 126 -14.98 2.86 -14.44
C SER A 126 -15.59 2.57 -13.06
N ASP A 127 -16.24 3.57 -12.46
CA ASP A 127 -17.06 3.40 -11.24
C ASP A 127 -18.39 2.68 -11.52
N LYS A 128 -18.69 2.40 -12.80
CA LYS A 128 -19.92 1.71 -13.22
C LYS A 128 -19.80 0.20 -13.04
N TRP A 129 -20.87 -0.37 -12.50
CA TRP A 129 -21.04 -1.82 -12.43
C TRP A 129 -21.46 -2.39 -13.78
N VAL A 130 -20.87 -3.52 -14.13
CA VAL A 130 -21.15 -4.31 -15.33
C VAL A 130 -21.84 -5.59 -14.89
N GLU A 131 -23.03 -5.85 -15.43
CA GLU A 131 -23.70 -7.14 -15.26
C GLU A 131 -23.05 -8.17 -16.19
N THR A 132 -22.56 -9.26 -15.59
CA THR A 132 -21.89 -10.34 -16.31
C THR A 132 -22.43 -11.69 -15.83
N THR A 133 -22.09 -12.77 -16.54
CA THR A 133 -22.27 -14.12 -16.00
C THR A 133 -20.90 -14.58 -15.47
N PRO A 134 -20.71 -14.75 -14.15
CA PRO A 134 -21.75 -15.11 -13.16
C PRO A 134 -22.27 -13.98 -12.23
N GLY A 135 -21.83 -12.72 -12.35
CA GLY A 135 -22.28 -11.68 -11.40
C GLY A 135 -22.03 -10.23 -11.82
N ILE A 136 -22.25 -9.31 -10.87
CA ILE A 136 -22.10 -7.87 -11.05
C ILE A 136 -20.68 -7.46 -10.62
N VAL A 137 -19.91 -6.87 -11.52
CA VAL A 137 -18.48 -6.55 -11.31
C VAL A 137 -18.14 -5.14 -11.77
N ARG A 138 -17.02 -4.57 -11.33
CA ARG A 138 -16.44 -3.38 -11.99
C ARG A 138 -15.38 -3.84 -12.98
N ALA A 139 -15.35 -3.22 -14.15
CA ALA A 139 -14.35 -3.55 -15.17
C ALA A 139 -12.92 -3.34 -14.65
N ASN A 140 -12.03 -4.25 -15.01
CA ASN A 140 -10.61 -4.24 -14.64
C ASN A 140 -10.34 -4.28 -13.12
N GLN A 141 -11.28 -4.75 -12.31
CA GLN A 141 -11.15 -4.89 -10.85
C GLN A 141 -11.76 -6.19 -10.36
N HIS A 142 -11.23 -6.77 -9.28
CA HIS A 142 -11.88 -7.90 -8.62
C HIS A 142 -13.21 -7.48 -7.97
N PRO A 143 -14.18 -8.40 -7.87
CA PRO A 143 -15.38 -8.14 -7.08
C PRO A 143 -15.04 -8.06 -5.58
N LEU A 144 -15.90 -7.36 -4.83
CA LEU A 144 -15.89 -7.43 -3.37
C LEU A 144 -16.27 -8.84 -2.91
N GLU A 145 -15.64 -9.31 -1.84
CA GLU A 145 -15.89 -10.62 -1.27
C GLU A 145 -16.64 -10.50 0.06
N VAL A 146 -17.71 -11.28 0.22
CA VAL A 146 -18.45 -11.40 1.48
C VAL A 146 -17.98 -12.67 2.20
N ASN A 147 -17.40 -12.50 3.38
CA ASN A 147 -16.72 -13.54 4.14
C ASN A 147 -17.42 -13.75 5.49
N ALA A 148 -17.86 -14.98 5.76
CA ALA A 148 -18.47 -15.33 7.04
C ALA A 148 -17.41 -15.55 8.13
N VAL A 149 -17.40 -14.68 9.14
CA VAL A 149 -16.51 -14.72 10.30
C VAL A 149 -17.27 -15.24 11.51
N ALA A 150 -16.81 -16.38 12.04
CA ALA A 150 -17.35 -16.95 13.27
C ALA A 150 -16.90 -16.14 14.50
N PRO A 151 -17.70 -16.08 15.58
CA PRO A 151 -17.29 -15.40 16.79
C PRO A 151 -16.09 -16.09 17.46
N ARG A 152 -15.18 -15.28 18.01
CA ARG A 152 -14.05 -15.76 18.83
C ARG A 152 -14.49 -16.09 20.24
N GLN A 153 -15.45 -15.34 20.79
CA GLN A 153 -15.99 -15.54 22.12
C GLN A 153 -17.48 -15.26 22.15
N ILE A 154 -18.21 -16.07 22.94
CA ILE A 154 -19.63 -15.86 23.24
C ILE A 154 -19.80 -16.01 24.75
N ILE A 155 -20.38 -15.00 25.39
CA ILE A 155 -20.67 -14.96 26.82
C ILE A 155 -22.19 -14.93 26.99
N SER A 156 -22.76 -15.97 27.60
CA SER A 156 -24.18 -15.95 28.00
C SER A 156 -24.33 -15.09 29.26
N LYS A 157 -25.22 -14.10 29.21
CA LYS A 157 -25.56 -13.20 30.32
C LYS A 157 -26.82 -13.66 31.07
N GLY A 158 -27.36 -14.83 30.73
CA GLY A 158 -28.63 -15.33 31.23
C GLY A 158 -29.84 -14.72 30.51
N SER A 159 -31.02 -15.29 30.73
CA SER A 159 -32.31 -14.79 30.20
C SER A 159 -32.34 -14.54 28.68
N GLY A 160 -31.64 -15.36 27.90
CA GLY A 160 -31.56 -15.21 26.44
C GLY A 160 -30.67 -14.05 25.97
N SER A 161 -29.85 -13.47 26.86
CA SER A 161 -28.91 -12.40 26.53
C SER A 161 -27.49 -12.90 26.33
N TYR A 162 -26.78 -12.35 25.35
CA TYR A 162 -25.44 -12.76 24.94
C TYR A 162 -24.57 -11.54 24.61
N PHE A 163 -23.29 -11.60 24.97
CA PHE A 163 -22.23 -10.75 24.44
C PHE A 163 -21.32 -11.59 23.54
N ILE A 164 -20.99 -11.07 22.37
CA ILE A 164 -20.24 -11.76 21.33
C ILE A 164 -19.06 -10.89 20.90
N ASP A 165 -17.86 -11.47 20.86
CA ASP A 165 -16.64 -10.86 20.30
C ASP A 165 -16.21 -11.65 19.06
N PHE A 166 -16.20 -11.00 17.89
CA PHE A 166 -15.71 -11.58 16.63
C PHE A 166 -14.17 -11.61 16.52
N GLY A 167 -13.48 -11.06 17.51
CA GLY A 167 -12.02 -11.04 17.61
C GLY A 167 -11.37 -9.86 16.90
N LYS A 168 -11.91 -9.45 15.74
CA LYS A 168 -11.50 -8.25 15.00
C LYS A 168 -12.73 -7.46 14.54
N ALA A 169 -12.58 -6.15 14.45
CA ALA A 169 -13.52 -5.30 13.74
C ALA A 169 -13.45 -5.60 12.24
N ALA A 170 -14.59 -5.56 11.56
CA ALA A 170 -14.66 -5.59 10.10
C ALA A 170 -15.88 -4.80 9.64
N PHE A 171 -15.79 -4.22 8.43
CA PHE A 171 -16.95 -3.68 7.74
C PHE A 171 -17.83 -4.84 7.29
N GLY A 172 -18.98 -5.01 7.93
CA GLY A 172 -19.86 -6.12 7.62
C GLY A 172 -21.26 -5.93 8.13
N VAL A 173 -21.97 -7.05 8.19
CA VAL A 173 -23.34 -7.12 8.69
C VAL A 173 -23.54 -8.43 9.45
N LEU A 174 -24.39 -8.41 10.47
CA LEU A 174 -24.69 -9.60 11.27
C LEU A 174 -25.62 -10.55 10.49
N GLU A 175 -25.30 -11.85 10.49
CA GLU A 175 -26.21 -12.91 10.06
C GLU A 175 -26.46 -13.92 11.19
N LEU A 176 -27.72 -14.30 11.36
CA LEU A 176 -28.21 -15.17 12.43
C LEU A 176 -29.10 -16.29 11.86
N ASP A 177 -28.90 -17.53 12.31
CA ASP A 177 -29.82 -18.64 12.08
C ASP A 177 -30.59 -18.91 13.40
N ILE A 178 -31.83 -18.43 13.49
CA ILE A 178 -32.62 -18.47 14.73
C ILE A 178 -33.86 -19.34 14.54
N ASN A 179 -34.11 -20.23 15.50
CA ASN A 179 -35.37 -20.96 15.61
C ASN A 179 -36.23 -20.33 16.71
N SER A 180 -37.42 -19.86 16.36
CA SER A 180 -38.38 -19.26 17.29
C SER A 180 -39.69 -20.04 17.31
N SER A 181 -40.29 -20.23 18.48
CA SER A 181 -41.63 -20.86 18.61
C SER A 181 -42.77 -19.94 18.19
N ASP A 182 -42.52 -18.64 18.22
CA ASP A 182 -43.52 -17.57 18.13
C ASP A 182 -42.93 -16.34 17.42
N GLU A 183 -43.81 -15.45 17.00
CA GLU A 183 -43.42 -14.12 16.51
C GLU A 183 -42.98 -13.26 17.69
N ARG A 184 -41.76 -12.74 17.63
CA ARG A 184 -41.21 -11.87 18.67
C ARG A 184 -40.07 -11.02 18.13
N SER A 185 -39.74 -9.97 18.86
CA SER A 185 -38.57 -9.13 18.58
C SER A 185 -37.41 -9.51 19.51
N ILE A 186 -36.21 -9.58 18.95
CA ILE A 186 -34.96 -9.60 19.72
C ILE A 186 -34.21 -8.29 19.54
N GLU A 187 -33.52 -7.86 20.58
CA GLU A 187 -32.70 -6.65 20.53
C GLU A 187 -31.29 -7.01 20.11
N ILE A 188 -30.71 -6.24 19.18
CA ILE A 188 -29.35 -6.40 18.69
C ILE A 188 -28.62 -5.07 18.85
N SER A 189 -27.44 -5.12 19.47
CA SER A 189 -26.49 -4.01 19.48
C SER A 189 -25.19 -4.44 18.80
N LEU A 190 -24.69 -3.65 17.86
CA LEU A 190 -23.38 -3.82 17.23
C LEU A 190 -22.47 -2.65 17.62
N GLY A 191 -21.17 -2.90 17.75
CA GLY A 191 -20.22 -1.80 17.91
C GLY A 191 -18.75 -2.18 17.79
N GLU A 192 -17.92 -1.15 17.64
CA GLU A 192 -16.45 -1.27 17.54
C GLU A 192 -15.77 -1.31 18.91
N LYS A 193 -16.41 -0.71 19.92
CA LYS A 193 -15.87 -0.55 21.28
C LYS A 193 -16.73 -1.31 22.30
N ARG A 194 -16.08 -1.87 23.31
CA ARG A 194 -16.72 -2.58 24.43
C ARG A 194 -16.55 -1.82 25.74
N SER A 195 -17.47 -2.08 26.68
CA SER A 195 -17.38 -1.70 28.08
C SER A 195 -17.62 -2.95 28.95
N GLY A 196 -16.54 -3.60 29.37
CA GLY A 196 -16.62 -4.95 29.96
C GLY A 196 -17.19 -5.96 28.96
N ASP A 197 -18.14 -6.79 29.41
CA ASP A 197 -18.89 -7.76 28.59
C ASP A 197 -20.18 -7.15 28.01
N ALA A 198 -20.06 -5.93 27.48
CA ALA A 198 -21.12 -5.20 26.79
C ALA A 198 -20.53 -4.35 25.65
N VAL A 199 -21.33 -4.08 24.63
CA VAL A 199 -21.02 -3.07 23.61
C VAL A 199 -21.11 -1.70 24.28
N ASP A 200 -20.13 -0.83 24.05
CA ASP A 200 -20.18 0.54 24.55
C ASP A 200 -21.29 1.32 23.80
N ALA A 201 -22.37 1.65 24.50
CA ALA A 201 -23.50 2.40 23.93
C ALA A 201 -23.24 3.90 23.79
N ALA A 202 -22.14 4.40 24.35
CA ALA A 202 -21.71 5.79 24.22
C ALA A 202 -20.21 5.83 23.89
N PRO A 203 -19.79 5.24 22.75
CA PRO A 203 -18.39 5.00 22.47
C PRO A 203 -17.59 6.30 22.26
N GLY A 204 -18.28 7.39 21.92
CA GLY A 204 -17.73 8.73 21.70
C GLY A 204 -17.35 8.96 20.25
N GLY A 205 -17.43 10.22 19.80
CA GLY A 205 -16.92 10.61 18.51
C GLY A 205 -17.62 9.96 17.32
N SER A 206 -16.83 9.38 16.42
CA SER A 206 -17.31 8.70 15.20
C SER A 206 -17.31 7.17 15.32
N VAL A 207 -16.96 6.65 16.51
CA VAL A 207 -16.91 5.21 16.78
C VAL A 207 -18.33 4.63 16.73
N VAL A 208 -18.52 3.55 15.98
CA VAL A 208 -19.85 3.03 15.67
C VAL A 208 -20.46 2.27 16.83
N TYR A 209 -21.71 2.64 17.14
CA TYR A 209 -22.68 1.89 17.93
C TYR A 209 -24.01 1.88 17.18
N ILE A 210 -24.57 0.69 16.94
CA ILE A 210 -25.85 0.51 16.27
C ILE A 210 -26.73 -0.34 17.17
N LYS A 211 -27.93 0.16 17.49
CA LYS A 211 -28.95 -0.58 18.24
C LYS A 211 -30.20 -0.73 17.38
N THR A 212 -30.69 -1.95 17.22
CA THR A 212 -31.87 -2.25 16.42
C THR A 212 -32.67 -3.43 16.98
N GLN A 213 -33.85 -3.65 16.41
CA GLN A 213 -34.77 -4.73 16.73
C GLN A 213 -34.89 -5.65 15.53
N LEU A 214 -34.74 -6.96 15.74
CA LEU A 214 -34.95 -7.97 14.71
C LEU A 214 -36.25 -8.73 14.98
N GLN A 215 -37.19 -8.63 14.05
CA GLN A 215 -38.44 -9.37 14.12
C GLN A 215 -38.25 -10.82 13.65
N LEU A 216 -38.54 -11.76 14.53
CA LEU A 216 -38.46 -13.19 14.28
C LEU A 216 -39.83 -13.74 13.88
N LYS A 217 -39.82 -14.64 12.89
CA LYS A 217 -40.96 -15.47 12.49
C LYS A 217 -40.89 -16.84 13.16
N PRO A 218 -42.02 -17.55 13.35
CA PRO A 218 -42.00 -18.90 13.88
C PRO A 218 -41.27 -19.86 12.95
N GLY A 219 -40.55 -20.82 13.53
CA GLY A 219 -39.68 -21.77 12.83
C GLY A 219 -38.24 -21.31 12.73
N ALA A 220 -37.43 -22.08 12.00
CA ALA A 220 -36.02 -21.82 11.77
C ALA A 220 -35.83 -20.94 10.53
N HIS A 221 -35.21 -19.77 10.72
CA HIS A 221 -34.99 -18.79 9.66
C HIS A 221 -33.57 -18.23 9.73
N ARG A 222 -33.07 -17.81 8.57
CA ARG A 222 -31.83 -17.04 8.43
C ARG A 222 -32.17 -15.57 8.31
N TYR A 223 -31.59 -14.74 9.17
CA TYR A 223 -31.76 -13.31 9.20
C TYR A 223 -30.43 -12.63 8.91
N LYS A 224 -30.42 -11.71 7.94
CA LYS A 224 -29.35 -10.74 7.74
C LYS A 224 -29.85 -9.40 8.28
N LEU A 225 -29.09 -8.79 9.18
CA LEU A 225 -29.50 -7.54 9.83
C LEU A 225 -29.61 -6.41 8.79
N GLU A 226 -30.68 -5.62 8.86
CA GLU A 226 -30.79 -4.41 8.05
C GLU A 226 -30.04 -3.27 8.75
N LEU A 227 -29.10 -2.66 8.04
CA LEU A 227 -28.31 -1.53 8.52
C LEU A 227 -28.79 -0.21 7.89
N PRO A 228 -28.66 0.93 8.60
CA PRO A 228 -28.94 2.24 8.03
C PRO A 228 -28.02 2.53 6.85
N VAL A 229 -28.59 3.01 5.74
CA VAL A 229 -27.82 3.40 4.54
C VAL A 229 -26.86 4.52 4.89
N PHE A 230 -25.60 4.37 4.50
CA PHE A 230 -24.64 5.44 4.62
C PHE A 230 -24.81 6.43 3.46
N GLU A 231 -25.26 7.64 3.76
CA GLU A 231 -25.70 8.59 2.73
C GLU A 231 -24.59 9.39 2.07
N ARG A 232 -23.44 9.55 2.76
CA ARG A 232 -22.28 10.34 2.35
C ARG A 232 -21.26 9.47 1.60
N GLY A 233 -20.34 10.08 0.84
CA GLY A 233 -19.23 9.36 0.21
C GLY A 233 -19.62 8.24 -0.75
N ILE A 234 -18.71 7.27 -0.92
CA ILE A 234 -18.90 6.12 -1.79
C ILE A 234 -19.87 5.13 -1.14
N ARG A 235 -20.93 4.78 -1.87
CA ARG A 235 -21.99 3.89 -1.39
C ARG A 235 -21.66 2.42 -1.62
N MET A 236 -22.13 1.57 -0.71
CA MET A 236 -22.07 0.13 -0.90
C MET A 236 -22.85 -0.30 -2.15
N PRO A 237 -22.38 -1.33 -2.88
CA PRO A 237 -23.11 -1.86 -4.01
C PRO A 237 -24.41 -2.51 -3.54
N LYS A 238 -25.53 -2.20 -4.21
CA LYS A 238 -26.87 -2.69 -3.82
C LYS A 238 -26.94 -4.21 -3.66
N HIS A 239 -26.19 -4.96 -4.46
CA HIS A 239 -26.19 -6.44 -4.42
C HIS A 239 -25.43 -7.03 -3.23
N ILE A 240 -24.50 -6.27 -2.61
CA ILE A 240 -23.83 -6.67 -1.35
C ILE A 240 -24.71 -6.29 -0.15
N GLY A 241 -25.34 -5.11 -0.23
CA GLY A 241 -26.05 -4.49 0.88
C GLY A 241 -25.13 -3.62 1.73
N GLU A 242 -25.74 -2.86 2.64
CA GLU A 242 -25.02 -1.95 3.52
C GLU A 242 -24.19 -2.70 4.58
N VAL A 243 -23.09 -2.07 5.00
CA VAL A 243 -22.18 -2.59 6.02
C VAL A 243 -21.86 -1.52 7.06
N ALA A 244 -21.42 -1.94 8.24
CA ALA A 244 -20.86 -1.07 9.26
C ALA A 244 -19.63 -1.74 9.89
N PRO A 245 -18.64 -0.97 10.38
CA PRO A 245 -17.56 -1.55 11.15
C PRO A 245 -18.12 -2.00 12.51
N PHE A 246 -17.89 -3.26 12.87
CA PHE A 246 -18.14 -3.72 14.24
C PHE A 246 -17.22 -4.89 14.58
N ARG A 247 -16.93 -5.06 15.86
CA ARG A 247 -16.25 -6.24 16.42
C ARG A 247 -17.14 -6.98 17.41
N TYR A 248 -18.00 -6.24 18.10
CA TYR A 248 -18.81 -6.75 19.18
C TYR A 248 -20.28 -6.76 18.78
N CYS A 249 -21.01 -7.75 19.29
CA CYS A 249 -22.46 -7.85 19.17
C CYS A 249 -23.05 -8.20 20.54
N GLU A 250 -24.14 -7.56 20.91
CA GLU A 250 -25.03 -8.00 21.99
C GLU A 250 -26.38 -8.40 21.43
N ILE A 251 -26.91 -9.50 21.95
CA ILE A 251 -28.26 -9.98 21.66
C ILE A 251 -29.00 -10.05 22.99
N ALA A 252 -30.23 -9.54 23.05
CA ALA A 252 -31.12 -9.74 24.19
C ALA A 252 -32.43 -10.41 23.76
N ASN A 253 -33.02 -11.19 24.66
CA ASN A 253 -34.28 -11.92 24.49
C ASN A 253 -34.25 -13.01 23.40
N SER A 254 -33.09 -13.61 23.11
CA SER A 254 -32.99 -14.71 22.14
C SER A 254 -33.86 -15.91 22.54
N PRO A 255 -34.70 -16.45 21.63
CA PRO A 255 -35.53 -17.63 21.91
C PRO A 255 -34.73 -18.94 21.90
N CYS A 256 -33.50 -18.93 21.40
CA CYS A 256 -32.63 -20.09 21.34
C CYS A 256 -31.21 -19.78 21.86
N GLN A 257 -30.43 -20.82 22.08
CA GLN A 257 -29.02 -20.67 22.41
C GLN A 257 -28.24 -20.06 21.23
N ILE A 258 -27.40 -19.08 21.50
CA ILE A 258 -26.46 -18.53 20.51
C ILE A 258 -25.11 -19.25 20.64
N ASN A 259 -24.59 -19.73 19.52
CA ASN A 259 -23.30 -20.42 19.44
C ASN A 259 -22.65 -20.18 18.07
N ALA A 260 -21.37 -20.54 17.89
CA ALA A 260 -20.62 -20.23 16.68
C ALA A 260 -21.19 -20.79 15.36
N SER A 261 -22.12 -21.75 15.40
CA SER A 261 -22.77 -22.28 14.19
C SER A 261 -23.94 -21.43 13.70
N ASN A 262 -24.51 -20.57 14.55
CA ASN A 262 -25.75 -19.85 14.25
C ASN A 262 -25.64 -18.32 14.31
N ILE A 263 -24.45 -17.79 14.53
CA ILE A 263 -24.14 -16.36 14.44
C ILE A 263 -22.84 -16.16 13.69
N ARG A 264 -22.80 -15.17 12.79
CA ARG A 264 -21.60 -14.79 12.05
C ARG A 264 -21.62 -13.32 11.67
N GLN A 265 -20.44 -12.73 11.57
CA GLN A 265 -20.23 -11.45 10.92
C GLN A 265 -19.97 -11.72 9.43
N LEU A 266 -20.80 -11.18 8.54
CA LEU A 266 -20.54 -11.19 7.11
C LEU A 266 -19.68 -9.98 6.77
N ALA A 267 -18.35 -10.16 6.85
CA ALA A 267 -17.38 -9.12 6.59
C ALA A 267 -17.15 -8.94 5.09
N VAL A 268 -16.91 -7.70 4.65
CA VAL A 268 -16.71 -7.33 3.26
C VAL A 268 -15.34 -6.68 3.10
N TRP A 269 -14.58 -7.15 2.12
CA TRP A 269 -13.34 -6.53 1.68
C TRP A 269 -13.12 -6.82 0.19
N TYR A 270 -12.29 -6.00 -0.44
CA TYR A 270 -11.75 -6.33 -1.76
C TYR A 270 -10.84 -7.56 -1.62
N ARG A 271 -10.77 -8.38 -2.67
CA ARG A 271 -9.98 -9.62 -2.67
C ARG A 271 -8.57 -9.36 -2.14
N PHE A 272 -8.14 -10.19 -1.18
CA PHE A 272 -6.86 -10.03 -0.47
C PHE A 272 -6.22 -11.40 -0.17
N ASP A 273 -5.02 -11.66 -0.66
CA ASP A 273 -4.27 -12.90 -0.40
C ASP A 273 -3.47 -12.79 0.91
N ASP A 274 -4.03 -13.30 2.01
CA ASP A 274 -3.35 -13.32 3.31
C ASP A 274 -1.99 -14.04 3.29
N SER A 275 -1.72 -14.91 2.31
CA SER A 275 -0.47 -15.67 2.19
C SER A 275 0.61 -14.98 1.35
N ALA A 276 0.28 -13.90 0.63
CA ALA A 276 1.21 -13.20 -0.25
C ALA A 276 2.37 -12.54 0.51
N SER A 277 2.14 -12.17 1.77
CA SER A 277 3.12 -11.50 2.64
C SER A 277 3.15 -12.09 4.04
N SER A 278 4.30 -12.04 4.69
CA SER A 278 4.44 -12.38 6.12
C SER A 278 5.62 -11.65 6.73
N PHE A 279 5.55 -11.31 8.02
CA PHE A 279 6.66 -10.78 8.78
C PHE A 279 6.66 -11.38 10.20
N SER A 280 7.85 -11.60 10.75
CA SER A 280 8.08 -11.96 12.14
C SER A 280 9.47 -11.50 12.56
N SER A 281 9.64 -11.18 13.83
CA SER A 281 10.90 -10.72 14.40
C SER A 281 11.07 -11.13 15.86
N SER A 282 12.24 -10.84 16.42
CA SER A 282 12.53 -10.99 17.85
C SER A 282 11.80 -10.00 18.75
N ASP A 283 11.17 -8.95 18.19
CA ASP A 283 10.36 -7.98 18.91
C ASP A 283 8.87 -8.32 18.71
N ILE A 284 8.18 -8.66 19.81
CA ILE A 284 6.78 -9.06 19.79
C ILE A 284 5.88 -7.86 19.45
N ALA A 285 6.19 -6.67 19.96
CA ALA A 285 5.41 -5.47 19.66
C ALA A 285 5.46 -5.17 18.17
N LEU A 286 6.64 -5.28 17.53
CA LEU A 286 6.77 -5.09 16.09
C LEU A 286 5.95 -6.11 15.28
N ASN A 287 5.84 -7.36 15.75
CA ASN A 287 5.02 -8.38 15.12
C ASN A 287 3.52 -8.05 15.22
N ASP A 288 3.06 -7.61 16.39
CA ASP A 288 1.66 -7.21 16.59
C ASP A 288 1.30 -5.96 15.77
N ILE A 289 2.23 -5.01 15.63
CA ILE A 289 2.08 -3.83 14.77
C ILE A 289 1.95 -4.22 13.30
N TRP A 290 2.77 -5.17 12.82
CA TRP A 290 2.65 -5.69 11.45
C TRP A 290 1.27 -6.30 11.21
N GLU A 291 0.79 -7.15 12.13
CA GLU A 291 -0.52 -7.80 12.02
C GLU A 291 -1.69 -6.80 12.07
N LEU A 292 -1.59 -5.77 12.92
CA LEU A 292 -2.56 -4.67 12.95
C LEU A 292 -2.60 -3.96 11.58
N CYS A 293 -1.44 -3.51 11.09
CA CYS A 293 -1.37 -2.68 9.89
C CYS A 293 -1.73 -3.46 8.63
N LYS A 294 -1.24 -4.69 8.47
CA LYS A 294 -1.64 -5.57 7.35
C LYS A 294 -3.16 -5.80 7.34
N TYR A 295 -3.75 -6.05 8.51
CA TYR A 295 -5.19 -6.24 8.60
C TYR A 295 -5.97 -4.95 8.31
N SER A 296 -5.46 -3.77 8.70
CA SER A 296 -6.08 -2.49 8.35
C SER A 296 -6.20 -2.28 6.85
N ILE A 297 -5.13 -2.56 6.09
CA ILE A 297 -5.13 -2.46 4.62
C ILE A 297 -6.24 -3.34 4.03
N LYS A 298 -6.35 -4.60 4.51
CA LYS A 298 -7.40 -5.52 4.09
C LYS A 298 -8.80 -5.01 4.47
N ALA A 299 -9.04 -4.70 5.74
CA ALA A 299 -10.36 -4.40 6.26
C ALA A 299 -10.95 -3.09 5.69
N THR A 300 -10.10 -2.11 5.37
CA THR A 300 -10.53 -0.81 4.81
C THR A 300 -10.78 -0.84 3.30
N SER A 301 -10.53 -1.96 2.62
CA SER A 301 -10.77 -2.13 1.18
C SER A 301 -12.24 -2.43 0.81
N PHE A 302 -13.17 -2.39 1.76
CA PHE A 302 -14.56 -2.85 1.64
C PHE A 302 -15.41 -2.19 0.55
N LEU A 303 -14.95 -1.08 -0.06
CA LEU A 303 -15.63 -0.40 -1.17
C LEU A 303 -14.99 -0.65 -2.54
N GLY A 304 -13.86 -1.36 -2.59
CA GLY A 304 -13.11 -1.61 -3.83
C GLY A 304 -12.41 -0.37 -4.37
N ILE A 305 -12.23 0.63 -3.50
CA ILE A 305 -11.51 1.87 -3.71
C ILE A 305 -10.96 2.29 -2.34
N TYR A 306 -9.75 2.87 -2.28
CA TYR A 306 -9.22 3.33 -1.00
C TYR A 306 -10.05 4.50 -0.48
N VAL A 307 -10.61 4.35 0.71
CA VAL A 307 -11.32 5.39 1.45
C VAL A 307 -10.64 5.63 2.80
N ASP A 308 -10.95 6.77 3.41
CA ASP A 308 -10.53 7.16 4.76
C ASP A 308 -10.96 6.12 5.81
N GLY A 309 -12.25 5.81 5.87
CA GLY A 309 -12.86 4.97 6.89
C GLY A 309 -14.39 5.04 6.86
N GLN A 310 -15.04 4.74 7.97
CA GLN A 310 -16.49 4.79 8.12
C GLN A 310 -17.03 6.21 8.20
N ARG A 311 -16.27 7.16 8.75
CA ARG A 311 -16.76 8.51 9.03
C ARG A 311 -17.19 9.24 7.75
N GLU A 312 -16.41 9.16 6.67
CA GLU A 312 -16.69 9.89 5.43
C GLU A 312 -16.87 8.97 4.21
N ARG A 313 -16.19 7.82 4.18
CA ARG A 313 -16.14 6.89 3.04
C ARG A 313 -15.72 7.59 1.75
N LEU A 314 -14.75 8.48 1.84
CA LEU A 314 -14.21 9.25 0.72
C LEU A 314 -12.78 8.84 0.42
N PRO A 315 -12.42 8.69 -0.86
CA PRO A 315 -11.03 8.64 -1.27
C PRO A 315 -10.36 10.00 -1.03
N TYR A 316 -9.22 9.98 -0.34
CA TYR A 316 -8.34 11.13 -0.16
C TYR A 316 -6.93 10.76 -0.63
N GLU A 317 -6.20 11.70 -1.23
CA GLU A 317 -4.91 11.40 -1.86
C GLU A 317 -3.83 10.97 -0.86
N ALA A 318 -3.75 11.60 0.31
CA ALA A 318 -2.79 11.19 1.34
C ALA A 318 -3.08 9.78 1.88
N ASP A 319 -4.36 9.48 2.16
CA ASP A 319 -4.81 8.15 2.54
C ASP A 319 -4.49 7.11 1.46
N ALA A 320 -4.84 7.42 0.21
CA ALA A 320 -4.61 6.55 -0.93
C ALA A 320 -3.13 6.26 -1.13
N TYR A 321 -2.23 7.23 -0.90
CA TYR A 321 -0.78 7.02 -0.99
C TYR A 321 -0.28 6.02 0.07
N ILE A 322 -0.65 6.20 1.35
CA ILE A 322 -0.23 5.29 2.42
C ILE A 322 -0.85 3.90 2.22
N ASN A 323 -2.13 3.86 1.82
CA ASN A 323 -2.85 2.60 1.57
C ASN A 323 -2.24 1.86 0.36
N GLN A 324 -1.92 2.55 -0.75
CA GLN A 324 -1.23 1.98 -1.90
C GLN A 324 0.11 1.36 -1.50
N LEU A 325 0.95 2.10 -0.79
CA LEU A 325 2.24 1.60 -0.31
C LEU A 325 2.04 0.37 0.58
N GLY A 326 1.10 0.40 1.53
CA GLY A 326 0.80 -0.74 2.40
C GLY A 326 0.29 -1.96 1.62
N HIS A 327 -0.62 -1.75 0.67
CA HIS A 327 -1.24 -2.81 -0.11
C HIS A 327 -0.23 -3.50 -1.03
N TYR A 328 0.62 -2.74 -1.74
CA TYR A 328 1.62 -3.31 -2.67
C TYR A 328 2.71 -4.11 -1.98
N TYR A 329 2.89 -3.92 -0.67
CA TYR A 329 3.81 -4.69 0.16
C TYR A 329 3.14 -5.83 0.95
N THR A 330 1.80 -5.89 0.95
CA THR A 330 1.04 -6.92 1.67
C THR A 330 0.30 -7.90 0.76
N ASP A 331 0.02 -7.50 -0.48
CA ASP A 331 -0.57 -8.34 -1.54
C ASP A 331 0.08 -8.03 -2.91
N ARG A 332 0.00 -8.98 -3.84
CA ARG A 332 0.35 -8.81 -5.26
C ARG A 332 -0.89 -8.37 -6.07
N GLU A 333 -1.58 -7.35 -5.57
CA GLU A 333 -2.75 -6.73 -6.18
C GLU A 333 -2.44 -5.25 -6.44
N TYR A 334 -2.59 -4.81 -7.69
CA TYR A 334 -2.23 -3.45 -8.08
C TYR A 334 -3.40 -2.66 -8.68
N ALA A 335 -4.48 -3.33 -9.10
CA ALA A 335 -5.55 -2.71 -9.87
C ALA A 335 -6.43 -1.79 -9.00
N MET A 336 -6.69 -2.13 -7.73
CA MET A 336 -7.46 -1.25 -6.84
C MET A 336 -6.72 0.04 -6.55
N GLY A 337 -5.39 -0.02 -6.34
CA GLY A 337 -4.57 1.17 -6.13
C GLY A 337 -4.56 2.08 -7.35
N ARG A 338 -4.37 1.50 -8.54
CA ARG A 338 -4.41 2.26 -9.79
C ARG A 338 -5.79 2.85 -10.09
N HIS A 339 -6.86 2.11 -9.82
CA HIS A 339 -8.22 2.64 -9.92
C HIS A 339 -8.44 3.85 -9.01
N THR A 340 -8.06 3.73 -7.74
CA THR A 340 -8.24 4.80 -6.75
C THR A 340 -7.50 6.05 -7.21
N HIS A 341 -6.28 5.90 -7.71
CA HIS A 341 -5.50 7.01 -8.24
C HIS A 341 -6.15 7.66 -9.46
N GLU A 342 -6.55 6.88 -10.47
CA GLU A 342 -7.21 7.43 -11.66
C GLU A 342 -8.54 8.13 -11.32
N HIS A 343 -9.28 7.64 -10.31
CA HIS A 343 -10.45 8.33 -9.76
C HIS A 343 -10.06 9.69 -9.15
N LEU A 344 -9.07 9.73 -8.25
CA LEU A 344 -8.57 10.94 -7.58
C LEU A 344 -7.91 11.94 -8.54
N ILE A 345 -7.41 11.50 -9.69
CA ILE A 345 -6.94 12.44 -10.73
C ILE A 345 -8.09 13.34 -11.19
N LYS A 346 -9.28 12.76 -11.39
CA LYS A 346 -10.47 13.46 -11.88
C LYS A 346 -11.40 13.99 -10.78
N HIS A 347 -11.23 13.48 -9.57
CA HIS A 347 -12.02 13.84 -8.39
C HIS A 347 -11.08 14.19 -7.24
N PRO A 348 -10.18 15.17 -7.45
CA PRO A 348 -9.23 15.55 -6.42
C PRO A 348 -9.96 16.13 -5.22
N THR A 349 -9.30 16.07 -4.07
CA THR A 349 -9.83 16.63 -2.84
C THR A 349 -8.98 17.82 -2.37
N TRP A 350 -9.31 18.37 -1.20
CA TRP A 350 -8.51 19.38 -0.53
C TRP A 350 -7.62 18.65 0.48
N PRO A 351 -6.46 19.16 0.91
CA PRO A 351 -5.75 20.45 0.68
C PRO A 351 -4.83 20.53 -0.57
N THR A 352 -4.07 21.65 -0.66
CA THR A 352 -2.99 21.89 -1.64
C THR A 352 -2.04 20.70 -1.79
N GLU A 353 -1.55 20.13 -0.67
CA GLU A 353 -0.60 19.01 -0.67
C GLU A 353 -1.19 17.72 -1.27
N TRP A 354 -2.49 17.51 -1.14
CA TRP A 354 -3.17 16.32 -1.65
C TRP A 354 -3.28 16.33 -3.18
N ILE A 355 -3.33 17.53 -3.80
CA ILE A 355 -3.16 17.64 -5.25
C ILE A 355 -1.77 17.12 -5.69
N LEU A 356 -0.72 17.48 -4.94
CA LEU A 356 0.66 17.06 -5.21
C LEU A 356 0.87 15.56 -4.98
N PHE A 357 0.17 14.95 -4.02
CA PHE A 357 0.20 13.50 -3.78
C PHE A 357 -0.14 12.66 -5.00
N SER A 358 -0.99 13.17 -5.90
CA SER A 358 -1.33 12.47 -7.14
C SER A 358 -0.08 12.13 -7.98
N VAL A 359 0.94 12.99 -7.96
CA VAL A 359 2.22 12.74 -8.65
C VAL A 359 3.01 11.63 -7.96
N LEU A 360 3.00 11.58 -6.62
CA LEU A 360 3.67 10.55 -5.82
C LEU A 360 3.05 9.17 -6.04
N ILE A 361 1.71 9.08 -6.02
CA ILE A 361 0.95 7.84 -6.25
C ILE A 361 1.23 7.27 -7.65
N ALA A 362 1.29 8.14 -8.67
CA ALA A 362 1.60 7.75 -10.05
C ALA A 362 2.98 7.08 -10.17
N TRP A 363 3.98 7.68 -9.52
CA TRP A 363 5.35 7.19 -9.55
C TRP A 363 5.50 5.86 -8.81
N GLU A 364 4.90 5.72 -7.63
CA GLU A 364 4.95 4.46 -6.87
C GLU A 364 4.23 3.32 -7.60
N ASP A 365 3.09 3.59 -8.26
CA ASP A 365 2.43 2.62 -9.15
C ASP A 365 3.38 2.14 -10.26
N TYR A 366 4.06 3.05 -10.94
CA TYR A 366 5.03 2.68 -11.97
C TYR A 366 6.23 1.91 -11.42
N LEU A 367 6.81 2.33 -10.29
CA LEU A 367 7.92 1.63 -9.65
C LEU A 367 7.56 0.19 -9.28
N HIS A 368 6.34 -0.07 -8.79
CA HIS A 368 5.93 -1.41 -8.38
C HIS A 368 5.49 -2.29 -9.55
N THR A 369 4.90 -1.71 -10.59
CA THR A 369 4.29 -2.46 -11.70
C THR A 369 5.14 -2.49 -12.98
N GLY A 370 6.10 -1.58 -13.12
CA GLY A 370 6.82 -1.32 -14.37
C GLY A 370 5.92 -0.83 -15.51
N ASN A 371 4.66 -0.46 -15.22
CA ASN A 371 3.65 -0.16 -16.22
C ASN A 371 3.38 1.35 -16.27
N ALA A 372 3.93 2.03 -17.27
CA ALA A 372 3.82 3.47 -17.43
C ALA A 372 2.53 3.94 -18.15
N ASP A 373 1.54 3.06 -18.39
CA ASP A 373 0.37 3.43 -19.18
C ASP A 373 -0.50 4.50 -18.50
N SER A 374 -0.70 4.39 -17.18
CA SER A 374 -1.46 5.39 -16.42
C SER A 374 -0.78 6.75 -16.49
N ILE A 375 0.55 6.79 -16.30
CA ILE A 375 1.36 8.00 -16.49
C ILE A 375 1.16 8.57 -17.89
N LYS A 376 1.28 7.75 -18.95
CA LYS A 376 1.12 8.22 -20.34
C LYS A 376 -0.28 8.79 -20.60
N ARG A 377 -1.32 8.16 -20.06
CA ARG A 377 -2.71 8.57 -20.26
C ARG A 377 -3.04 9.87 -19.52
N HIS A 378 -2.47 10.06 -18.34
CA HIS A 378 -2.77 11.18 -17.45
C HIS A 378 -1.63 12.19 -17.32
N TYR A 379 -0.66 12.17 -18.24
CA TYR A 379 0.58 12.96 -18.11
C TYR A 379 0.29 14.45 -17.93
N ASP A 380 -0.63 15.01 -18.73
CA ASP A 380 -0.97 16.44 -18.67
C ASP A 380 -1.73 16.78 -17.37
N ASP A 381 -2.57 15.87 -16.87
CA ASP A 381 -3.23 16.02 -15.56
C ASP A 381 -2.18 16.03 -14.43
N LEU A 382 -1.22 15.10 -14.47
CA LEU A 382 -0.14 15.01 -13.48
C LEU A 382 0.78 16.23 -13.52
N ALA A 383 1.09 16.73 -14.72
CA ALA A 383 1.84 17.96 -14.92
C ALA A 383 1.14 19.17 -14.26
N ALA A 384 -0.18 19.32 -14.47
CA ALA A 384 -0.96 20.37 -13.83
C ALA A 384 -0.98 20.22 -12.30
N LYS A 385 -1.07 18.99 -11.80
CA LYS A 385 -1.07 18.67 -10.36
C LYS A 385 0.25 18.94 -9.64
N THR A 386 1.34 19.24 -10.36
CA THR A 386 2.54 19.84 -9.74
C THR A 386 2.30 21.23 -9.16
N LEU A 387 1.19 21.88 -9.53
CA LEU A 387 0.85 23.25 -9.15
C LEU A 387 1.90 24.29 -9.54
N ILE A 388 2.72 24.02 -10.57
CA ILE A 388 3.73 24.97 -11.09
C ILE A 388 3.10 26.30 -11.54
N ALA A 389 1.81 26.31 -11.88
CA ALA A 389 1.06 27.53 -12.19
C ALA A 389 0.95 28.50 -10.99
N LEU A 390 1.18 28.01 -9.76
CA LEU A 390 1.21 28.82 -8.54
C LEU A 390 2.63 29.29 -8.17
N SER A 391 3.64 29.00 -9.01
CA SER A 391 5.03 29.37 -8.73
C SER A 391 5.26 30.88 -8.86
N ARG A 392 5.96 31.45 -7.88
CA ARG A 392 6.57 32.78 -7.98
C ARG A 392 7.77 32.74 -8.94
N GLU A 393 8.38 33.92 -9.16
CA GLU A 393 9.61 34.04 -9.95
C GLU A 393 10.77 33.21 -9.38
N ASP A 394 10.80 32.91 -8.08
CA ASP A 394 11.85 32.10 -7.44
C ASP A 394 11.55 30.59 -7.42
N GLY A 395 10.41 30.18 -8.02
CA GLY A 395 9.98 28.79 -8.15
C GLY A 395 9.10 28.28 -7.00
N LEU A 396 9.06 28.95 -5.85
CA LEU A 396 8.22 28.53 -4.72
C LEU A 396 6.74 28.77 -5.03
N ILE A 397 5.87 27.86 -4.62
CA ILE A 397 4.42 27.93 -4.83
C ILE A 397 3.68 28.44 -3.59
N SER A 398 2.51 29.05 -3.82
CA SER A 398 1.59 29.47 -2.77
C SER A 398 0.13 29.45 -3.25
N ALA A 399 -0.76 28.94 -2.41
CA ALA A 399 -2.20 29.08 -2.60
C ALA A 399 -2.74 30.47 -2.18
N ARG A 400 -1.89 31.36 -1.65
CA ARG A 400 -2.30 32.65 -1.03
C ARG A 400 -1.86 33.90 -1.80
N THR A 401 -1.03 33.76 -2.84
CA THR A 401 -0.51 34.89 -3.65
C THR A 401 -1.47 35.43 -4.71
N GLY A 402 -2.73 34.98 -4.70
CA GLY A 402 -3.73 35.36 -5.72
C GLY A 402 -3.56 34.65 -7.07
N LEU A 403 -2.64 33.68 -7.18
CA LEU A 403 -2.41 32.89 -8.39
C LEU A 403 -3.40 31.73 -8.59
N VAL A 404 -4.27 31.47 -7.60
CA VAL A 404 -5.33 30.45 -7.69
C VAL A 404 -6.47 30.98 -8.55
N THR A 405 -6.34 30.84 -9.87
CA THR A 405 -7.38 31.21 -10.83
C THR A 405 -8.35 30.06 -11.09
N LYS A 406 -9.49 30.37 -11.72
CA LYS A 406 -10.44 29.35 -12.21
C LYS A 406 -9.77 28.33 -13.13
N ASP A 407 -8.92 28.80 -14.04
CA ASP A 407 -8.19 27.94 -14.97
C ASP A 407 -7.22 27.00 -14.25
N VAL A 408 -6.56 27.45 -13.18
CA VAL A 408 -5.71 26.57 -12.35
C VAL A 408 -6.54 25.49 -11.68
N LEU A 409 -7.67 25.85 -11.05
CA LEU A 409 -8.56 24.88 -10.39
C LEU A 409 -9.13 23.87 -11.40
N GLU A 410 -9.55 24.33 -12.58
CA GLU A 410 -10.02 23.47 -13.66
C GLU A 410 -8.92 22.54 -14.19
N SER A 411 -7.67 23.02 -14.31
CA SER A 411 -6.54 22.21 -14.79
C SER A 411 -6.22 21.01 -13.88
N VAL A 412 -6.53 21.11 -12.59
CA VAL A 412 -6.32 20.02 -11.63
C VAL A 412 -7.59 19.23 -11.30
N HIS A 413 -8.73 19.59 -11.93
CA HIS A 413 -10.09 19.04 -11.69
C HIS A 413 -10.70 19.38 -10.33
N PHE A 414 -10.23 20.43 -9.66
CA PHE A 414 -10.69 20.75 -8.30
C PHE A 414 -11.89 21.69 -8.32
N ALA A 415 -13.01 21.23 -7.75
CA ALA A 415 -14.26 21.99 -7.62
C ALA A 415 -14.53 22.48 -6.18
N GLY A 416 -13.64 22.19 -5.21
CA GLY A 416 -13.86 22.38 -3.77
C GLY A 416 -13.69 23.81 -3.23
N GLY A 417 -13.70 24.83 -4.09
CA GLY A 417 -13.51 26.23 -3.70
C GLY A 417 -12.04 26.65 -3.71
N ASN A 418 -11.53 27.16 -2.59
CA ASN A 418 -10.15 27.66 -2.50
C ASN A 418 -9.20 26.58 -1.98
N LEU A 419 -8.05 26.41 -2.65
CA LEU A 419 -6.94 25.61 -2.12
C LEU A 419 -6.44 26.22 -0.79
N ARG A 420 -6.11 25.34 0.15
CA ARG A 420 -5.57 25.68 1.47
C ARG A 420 -4.61 24.59 1.89
N ASP A 421 -3.60 24.97 2.65
CA ASP A 421 -2.54 24.08 3.09
C ASP A 421 -2.95 23.34 4.37
N ILE A 422 -2.55 22.07 4.54
CA ILE A 422 -2.86 21.28 5.73
C ILE A 422 -1.67 21.07 6.64
N VAL A 423 -0.47 20.83 6.09
CA VAL A 423 0.72 20.30 6.79
C VAL A 423 0.50 18.93 7.46
N ASP A 424 -0.44 18.83 8.40
CA ASP A 424 -0.81 17.63 9.15
C ASP A 424 -2.23 17.75 9.72
N TRP A 425 -2.81 16.65 10.19
CA TRP A 425 -4.17 16.57 10.71
C TRP A 425 -4.30 15.70 11.96
N PRO A 426 -5.08 16.11 12.98
CA PRO A 426 -5.83 17.38 13.08
C PRO A 426 -4.98 18.59 13.49
N HIS A 427 -5.41 19.76 13.05
CA HIS A 427 -4.82 21.04 13.48
C HIS A 427 -4.99 21.27 14.98
N GLY A 428 -4.00 21.92 15.58
CA GLY A 428 -3.99 22.30 17.01
C GLY A 428 -3.40 21.25 17.95
N SER A 429 -3.32 19.98 17.53
CA SER A 429 -2.71 18.91 18.32
C SER A 429 -1.57 18.18 17.62
N GLU A 430 -1.58 18.08 16.29
CA GLU A 430 -0.61 17.26 15.54
C GLU A 430 0.31 18.04 14.59
N THR A 431 0.21 19.38 14.54
CA THR A 431 1.06 20.20 13.65
C THR A 431 2.34 20.72 14.30
N ASP A 432 2.69 20.27 15.51
CA ASP A 432 3.81 20.82 16.31
C ASP A 432 3.80 22.36 16.38
N GLY A 433 2.61 22.97 16.44
CA GLY A 433 2.46 24.43 16.48
C GLY A 433 2.79 25.16 15.17
N TYR A 434 2.73 24.47 14.01
CA TYR A 434 3.07 25.03 12.71
C TYR A 434 2.49 26.44 12.45
N ASP A 435 3.36 27.37 12.05
CA ASP A 435 2.99 28.75 11.73
C ASP A 435 2.79 28.93 10.22
N PHE A 436 1.52 29.00 9.81
CA PHE A 436 1.13 29.11 8.40
C PHE A 436 1.35 30.53 7.86
N THR A 437 2.23 30.64 6.87
CA THR A 437 2.54 31.88 6.14
C THR A 437 2.03 31.82 4.69
N ASP A 438 2.39 32.80 3.86
CA ASP A 438 2.11 32.76 2.43
C ASP A 438 2.99 31.74 1.69
N ILE A 439 4.21 31.46 2.18
CA ILE A 439 5.13 30.48 1.60
C ILE A 439 5.49 29.47 2.68
N ASN A 440 4.81 28.33 2.64
CA ASN A 440 4.98 27.27 3.63
C ASN A 440 6.02 26.24 3.18
N THR A 441 6.88 25.87 4.12
CA THR A 441 7.97 24.90 3.93
C THR A 441 7.45 23.54 3.50
N VAL A 442 6.42 23.00 4.14
CA VAL A 442 5.91 21.66 3.81
C VAL A 442 5.32 21.60 2.40
N VAL A 443 4.51 22.58 2.01
CA VAL A 443 3.92 22.66 0.66
C VAL A 443 5.01 22.71 -0.41
N ASN A 444 6.06 23.51 -0.19
CA ASN A 444 7.17 23.63 -1.13
C ASN A 444 8.09 22.41 -1.13
N ALA A 445 8.14 21.65 -0.03
CA ALA A 445 8.80 20.36 -0.01
C ALA A 445 8.06 19.34 -0.89
N PHE A 446 6.72 19.29 -0.81
CA PHE A 446 5.90 18.46 -1.71
C PHE A 446 6.02 18.91 -3.17
N HIS A 447 6.03 20.22 -3.44
CA HIS A 447 6.21 20.76 -4.79
C HIS A 447 7.54 20.32 -5.40
N TYR A 448 8.65 20.47 -4.66
CA TYR A 448 9.95 19.96 -5.07
C TYR A 448 9.89 18.47 -5.39
N ARG A 449 9.31 17.66 -4.49
CA ARG A 449 9.20 16.21 -4.70
C ARG A 449 8.39 15.89 -5.95
N ALA A 450 7.27 16.57 -6.18
CA ALA A 450 6.45 16.39 -7.37
C ALA A 450 7.21 16.73 -8.66
N LEU A 451 8.01 17.80 -8.68
CA LEU A 451 8.84 18.15 -9.83
C LEU A 451 9.91 17.09 -10.11
N VAL A 452 10.60 16.61 -9.08
CA VAL A 452 11.59 15.52 -9.21
C VAL A 452 10.93 14.28 -9.81
N LEU A 453 9.75 13.89 -9.30
CA LEU A 453 9.03 12.72 -9.81
C LEU A 453 8.47 12.93 -11.23
N MET A 454 8.03 14.15 -11.58
CA MET A 454 7.64 14.45 -12.96
C MET A 454 8.83 14.38 -13.92
N ALA A 455 10.04 14.74 -13.50
CA ALA A 455 11.23 14.56 -14.32
C ALA A 455 11.49 13.08 -14.63
N GLU A 456 11.39 12.23 -13.61
CA GLU A 456 11.54 10.78 -13.73
C GLU A 456 10.44 10.16 -14.61
N MET A 457 9.19 10.56 -14.39
CA MET A 457 8.05 10.10 -15.19
C MET A 457 8.16 10.53 -16.65
N ALA A 458 8.59 11.76 -16.92
CA ALA A 458 8.80 12.26 -18.28
C ALA A 458 9.86 11.43 -19.01
N SER A 459 11.00 11.13 -18.37
CA SER A 459 12.02 10.26 -18.96
C SER A 459 11.49 8.83 -19.18
N ALA A 460 10.78 8.26 -18.20
CA ALA A 460 10.19 6.92 -18.30
C ALA A 460 9.22 6.75 -19.50
N ILE A 461 8.60 7.84 -19.97
CA ILE A 461 7.71 7.82 -21.14
C ILE A 461 8.35 8.42 -22.41
N GLY A 462 9.65 8.73 -22.40
CA GLY A 462 10.41 9.24 -23.54
C GLY A 462 10.23 10.73 -23.83
N ARG A 463 9.80 11.53 -22.85
CA ARG A 463 9.65 12.99 -22.93
C ARG A 463 10.86 13.72 -22.32
N GLU A 464 12.04 13.49 -22.88
CA GLU A 464 13.31 14.01 -22.34
C GLU A 464 13.35 15.54 -22.20
N ALA A 465 12.74 16.28 -23.14
CA ALA A 465 12.68 17.74 -23.05
C ALA A 465 11.87 18.23 -21.84
N ASP A 466 10.80 17.53 -21.48
CA ASP A 466 10.03 17.87 -20.28
C ASP A 466 10.77 17.42 -19.01
N SER A 467 11.47 16.28 -19.06
CA SER A 467 12.32 15.82 -17.96
C SER A 467 13.32 16.89 -17.55
N GLN A 468 14.05 17.47 -18.52
CA GLN A 468 15.01 18.54 -18.25
C GLN A 468 14.36 19.81 -17.68
N LYS A 469 13.18 20.21 -18.18
CA LYS A 469 12.44 21.37 -17.62
C LYS A 469 12.09 21.15 -16.14
N TYR A 470 11.64 19.95 -15.79
CA TYR A 470 11.31 19.63 -14.41
C TYR A 470 12.55 19.56 -13.50
N ILE A 471 13.69 19.06 -14.02
CA ILE A 471 14.98 19.10 -13.32
C ILE A 471 15.40 20.55 -13.03
N GLU A 472 15.33 21.43 -14.04
CA GLU A 472 15.67 22.85 -13.89
C GLU A 472 14.76 23.55 -12.87
N GLN A 473 13.44 23.31 -12.94
CA GLN A 473 12.48 23.87 -11.99
C GLN A 473 12.72 23.33 -10.56
N ALA A 474 12.97 22.03 -10.40
CA ALA A 474 13.29 21.43 -9.11
C ALA A 474 14.57 22.03 -8.51
N GLY A 475 15.62 22.23 -9.34
CA GLY A 475 16.86 22.88 -8.93
C GLY A 475 16.65 24.33 -8.45
N LYS A 476 15.74 25.06 -9.11
CA LYS A 476 15.35 26.41 -8.69
C LYS A 476 14.63 26.42 -7.35
N VAL A 477 13.67 25.52 -7.15
CA VAL A 477 12.99 25.33 -5.86
C VAL A 477 13.99 24.96 -4.77
N TYR A 478 14.88 24.00 -5.01
CA TYR A 478 15.92 23.60 -4.07
C TYR A 478 16.77 24.77 -3.59
N ALA A 479 17.24 25.62 -4.51
CA ALA A 479 18.05 26.78 -4.20
C ALA A 479 17.28 27.82 -3.36
N SER A 480 16.05 28.16 -3.77
CA SER A 480 15.22 29.13 -3.05
C SER A 480 14.80 28.62 -1.67
N PHE A 481 14.43 27.34 -1.57
CA PHE A 481 14.04 26.67 -0.33
C PHE A 481 15.17 26.73 0.70
N ASN A 482 16.39 26.32 0.33
CA ASN A 482 17.55 26.31 1.24
C ASN A 482 18.05 27.71 1.60
N LYS A 483 17.77 28.72 0.78
CA LYS A 483 18.12 30.12 1.03
C LYS A 483 17.12 30.80 1.98
N LEU A 484 15.82 30.58 1.79
CA LEU A 484 14.77 31.34 2.43
C LEU A 484 14.19 30.67 3.67
N LEU A 485 14.22 29.33 3.74
CA LEU A 485 13.49 28.56 4.73
C LEU A 485 14.40 27.86 5.75
N TYR A 486 15.72 27.90 5.58
CA TYR A 486 16.67 27.44 6.59
C TYR A 486 17.13 28.60 7.47
N ASP A 487 17.06 28.43 8.80
CA ASP A 487 17.55 29.40 9.76
C ASP A 487 18.84 28.87 10.42
N ASP A 488 19.98 29.48 10.08
CA ASP A 488 21.29 29.08 10.59
C ASP A 488 21.41 29.23 12.12
N SER A 489 20.67 30.16 12.74
CA SER A 489 20.69 30.33 14.20
C SER A 489 19.96 29.22 14.94
N LYS A 490 18.91 28.66 14.32
CA LYS A 490 18.16 27.50 14.83
C LYS A 490 18.77 26.17 14.37
N ALA A 491 19.60 26.21 13.33
CA ALA A 491 20.13 25.05 12.63
C ALA A 491 19.02 24.09 12.14
N ALA A 492 17.90 24.67 11.70
CA ALA A 492 16.68 23.97 11.30
C ALA A 492 15.88 24.78 10.28
N TYR A 493 14.96 24.13 9.57
CA TYR A 493 14.01 24.82 8.69
C TYR A 493 12.88 25.44 9.51
N ILE A 494 12.53 26.69 9.19
CA ILE A 494 11.36 27.40 9.72
C ILE A 494 10.11 27.00 8.93
N ASP A 495 8.92 27.29 9.49
CA ASP A 495 7.65 26.84 8.91
C ASP A 495 7.25 27.58 7.63
N GLY A 496 7.79 28.77 7.43
CA GLY A 496 7.58 29.54 6.22
C GLY A 496 8.40 30.82 6.20
N GLU A 497 8.40 31.52 5.07
CA GLU A 497 9.33 32.63 4.79
C GLU A 497 9.27 33.77 5.83
N THR A 498 8.11 33.99 6.46
CA THR A 498 7.93 35.01 7.51
C THR A 498 7.83 34.43 8.92
N SER A 499 8.01 33.13 9.09
CA SER A 499 7.85 32.47 10.39
C SER A 499 9.10 32.57 11.25
N SER A 500 8.92 32.77 12.55
CA SER A 500 9.99 32.54 13.52
C SER A 500 10.00 31.13 14.11
N HIS A 501 8.98 30.31 13.83
CA HIS A 501 8.83 28.96 14.36
C HIS A 501 9.49 27.91 13.44
N ALA A 502 9.97 26.83 14.04
CA ALA A 502 10.48 25.66 13.35
C ALA A 502 9.76 24.43 13.93
N SER A 503 8.98 23.76 13.10
CA SER A 503 8.25 22.53 13.44
C SER A 503 9.02 21.27 13.05
N LEU A 504 8.62 20.14 13.64
CA LEU A 504 8.98 18.81 13.15
C LEU A 504 8.68 18.67 11.66
N HIS A 505 7.52 19.12 11.19
CA HIS A 505 7.03 18.94 9.81
C HIS A 505 7.93 19.62 8.78
N ALA A 506 8.28 20.89 9.02
CA ALA A 506 9.19 21.64 8.14
C ALA A 506 10.52 20.90 7.93
N ASN A 507 11.02 20.24 8.97
CA ASN A 507 12.30 19.56 8.96
C ASN A 507 12.21 18.11 8.43
N MET A 508 11.19 17.36 8.84
CA MET A 508 11.04 15.96 8.42
C MET A 508 10.69 15.84 6.94
N PHE A 509 9.84 16.73 6.40
CA PHE A 509 9.50 16.71 4.97
C PHE A 509 10.66 17.19 4.09
N ALA A 510 11.41 18.22 4.53
CA ALA A 510 12.63 18.64 3.86
C ALA A 510 13.63 17.48 3.78
N LEU A 511 13.81 16.74 4.88
CA LEU A 511 14.71 15.59 4.93
C LEU A 511 14.19 14.42 4.08
N ALA A 512 12.91 14.04 4.23
CA ALA A 512 12.29 12.95 3.48
C ALA A 512 12.39 13.14 1.97
N PHE A 513 12.21 14.38 1.49
CA PHE A 513 12.19 14.69 0.06
C PHE A 513 13.54 15.09 -0.51
N GLY A 514 14.62 15.08 0.29
CA GLY A 514 15.98 15.32 -0.20
C GLY A 514 16.30 16.80 -0.46
N LEU A 515 15.69 17.71 0.30
CA LEU A 515 15.97 19.14 0.25
C LEU A 515 17.10 19.59 1.18
N VAL A 516 17.49 18.75 2.14
CA VAL A 516 18.50 19.11 3.14
C VAL A 516 19.90 18.93 2.59
N ASP A 517 20.68 20.02 2.60
CA ASP A 517 22.11 19.98 2.26
C ASP A 517 22.85 18.96 3.14
N GLU A 518 23.78 18.19 2.55
CA GLU A 518 24.54 17.15 3.26
C GLU A 518 25.24 17.66 4.53
N SER A 519 25.76 18.90 4.52
CA SER A 519 26.41 19.52 5.69
C SER A 519 25.44 19.88 6.82
N ARG A 520 24.14 20.04 6.52
CA ARG A 520 23.08 20.44 7.46
C ARG A 520 22.30 19.24 8.00
N LYS A 521 22.37 18.07 7.36
CA LYS A 521 21.68 16.85 7.82
C LYS A 521 21.89 16.54 9.31
N PRO A 522 23.12 16.58 9.87
CA PRO A 522 23.31 16.25 11.28
C PRO A 522 22.54 17.18 12.25
N SER A 523 22.47 18.49 11.97
CA SER A 523 21.73 19.43 12.83
C SER A 523 20.22 19.28 12.66
N VAL A 524 19.73 19.10 11.43
CA VAL A 524 18.31 18.87 11.15
C VAL A 524 17.83 17.57 11.78
N ILE A 525 18.61 16.48 11.68
CA ILE A 525 18.29 15.20 12.33
C ILE A 525 18.27 15.35 13.85
N LYS A 526 19.24 16.07 14.43
CA LYS A 526 19.23 16.37 15.87
C LYS A 526 17.98 17.14 16.28
N PHE A 527 17.54 18.10 15.47
CA PHE A 527 16.31 18.84 15.71
C PHE A 527 15.09 17.92 15.65
N ILE A 528 14.96 17.08 14.61
CA ILE A 528 13.88 16.09 14.46
C ILE A 528 13.81 15.18 15.70
N LYS A 529 14.94 14.62 16.12
CA LYS A 529 15.02 13.74 17.31
C LYS A 529 14.58 14.43 18.59
N SER A 530 14.76 15.74 18.71
CA SER A 530 14.34 16.51 19.88
C SER A 530 12.81 16.64 20.00
N ARG A 531 12.07 16.40 18.91
CA ARG A 531 10.60 16.52 18.86
C ARG A 531 9.87 15.20 19.07
N GLY A 532 10.50 14.04 18.86
CA GLY A 532 9.80 12.76 18.96
C GLY A 532 8.75 12.58 17.86
N MET A 533 7.66 11.87 18.17
CA MET A 533 6.51 11.69 17.29
C MET A 533 5.55 12.89 17.38
N ALA A 534 6.03 14.13 17.29
CA ALA A 534 5.17 15.33 17.34
C ALA A 534 4.40 15.58 16.02
N CYS A 535 3.83 14.51 15.46
CA CYS A 535 3.04 14.51 14.23
C CYS A 535 1.95 13.45 14.31
N SER A 536 0.96 13.52 13.42
CA SER A 536 -0.11 12.53 13.37
C SER A 536 0.35 11.18 12.83
N VAL A 537 -0.57 10.22 12.80
CA VAL A 537 -0.36 8.92 12.14
C VAL A 537 -0.05 9.07 10.64
N TYR A 538 -0.56 10.12 9.98
CA TYR A 538 -0.22 10.47 8.59
C TYR A 538 1.21 11.02 8.50
N GLY A 539 1.58 11.96 9.38
CA GLY A 539 2.93 12.53 9.43
C GLY A 539 4.02 11.48 9.71
N ALA A 540 3.69 10.45 10.49
CA ALA A 540 4.60 9.38 10.86
C ALA A 540 5.17 8.61 9.66
N GLN A 541 4.42 8.48 8.56
CA GLN A 541 4.94 7.91 7.30
C GLN A 541 6.23 8.62 6.86
N PHE A 542 6.21 9.95 6.84
CA PHE A 542 7.31 10.76 6.32
C PHE A 542 8.44 10.92 7.33
N LEU A 543 8.11 11.01 8.63
CA LEU A 543 9.11 11.00 9.70
C LEU A 543 9.95 9.72 9.64
N LEU A 544 9.31 8.56 9.56
CA LEU A 544 9.99 7.27 9.52
C LEU A 544 10.80 7.10 8.22
N GLU A 545 10.26 7.49 7.07
CA GLU A 545 11.00 7.51 5.81
C GLU A 545 12.27 8.37 5.89
N ALA A 546 12.17 9.58 6.44
CA ALA A 546 13.31 10.48 6.60
C ALA A 546 14.40 9.88 7.48
N LEU A 547 14.03 9.39 8.67
CA LEU A 547 14.97 8.82 9.63
C LEU A 547 15.66 7.57 9.07
N TYR A 548 14.90 6.64 8.49
CA TYR A 548 15.49 5.45 7.91
C TYR A 548 16.43 5.81 6.75
N ARG A 549 16.03 6.70 5.82
CA ARG A 549 16.87 7.10 4.68
C ARG A 549 18.24 7.64 5.11
N GLU A 550 18.27 8.36 6.24
CA GLU A 550 19.50 8.93 6.81
C GLU A 550 20.21 8.03 7.84
N GLY A 551 19.82 6.75 7.93
CA GLY A 551 20.51 5.76 8.76
C GLY A 551 20.21 5.85 10.25
N GLU A 552 19.15 6.57 10.65
CA GLU A 552 18.70 6.69 12.04
C GLU A 552 17.82 5.52 12.48
N ASP A 553 18.28 4.31 12.13
CA ASP A 553 17.54 3.05 12.21
C ASP A 553 17.05 2.73 13.62
N ALA A 554 17.90 2.92 14.64
CA ALA A 554 17.57 2.62 16.03
C ALA A 554 16.51 3.56 16.60
N TYR A 555 16.58 4.85 16.26
CA TYR A 555 15.59 5.82 16.70
C TYR A 555 14.26 5.64 15.97
N ALA A 556 14.29 5.37 14.66
CA ALA A 556 13.08 5.06 13.91
C ALA A 556 12.38 3.80 14.44
N LEU A 557 13.13 2.74 14.76
CA LEU A 557 12.56 1.54 15.38
C LEU A 557 11.95 1.84 16.76
N ASP A 558 12.63 2.62 17.59
CA ASP A 558 12.11 3.03 18.90
C ASP A 558 10.81 3.85 18.78
N LEU A 559 10.71 4.75 17.79
CA LEU A 559 9.46 5.46 17.51
C LEU A 559 8.29 4.53 17.14
N ILE A 560 8.57 3.40 16.49
CA ILE A 560 7.56 2.40 16.11
C ILE A 560 7.13 1.56 17.33
N THR A 561 8.07 1.11 18.16
CA THR A 561 7.83 0.09 19.18
C THR A 561 7.72 0.61 20.61
N ASN A 562 7.94 1.91 20.86
CA ASN A 562 7.74 2.49 22.19
C ASN A 562 6.27 2.45 22.64
N SER A 563 6.05 2.69 23.94
CA SER A 563 4.74 2.65 24.59
C SER A 563 4.10 4.02 24.82
N GLY A 564 4.57 5.07 24.13
CA GLY A 564 3.98 6.41 24.18
C GLY A 564 2.55 6.43 23.64
N ASP A 565 1.79 7.46 23.98
CA ASP A 565 0.42 7.65 23.47
C ASP A 565 0.36 7.86 21.94
N ARG A 566 1.42 8.39 21.34
CA ARG A 566 1.62 8.45 19.89
C ARG A 566 2.40 7.25 19.37
N SER A 567 1.83 6.06 19.56
CA SER A 567 2.45 4.80 19.13
C SER A 567 1.41 3.75 18.73
N TRP A 568 1.83 2.81 17.89
CA TRP A 568 1.01 1.65 17.54
C TRP A 568 0.80 0.66 18.70
N PRO A 569 1.79 0.38 19.58
CA PRO A 569 1.55 -0.40 20.79
C PRO A 569 0.44 0.16 21.68
N HIS A 570 0.31 1.50 21.75
CA HIS A 570 -0.79 2.14 22.47
C HIS A 570 -2.16 1.87 21.83
N MET A 571 -2.27 1.95 20.49
CA MET A 571 -3.51 1.56 19.77
C MET A 571 -3.93 0.13 20.11
N ILE A 572 -2.96 -0.80 20.16
CA ILE A 572 -3.22 -2.22 20.40
C ILE A 572 -3.59 -2.47 21.87
N SER A 573 -2.77 -1.97 22.80
CA SER A 573 -2.81 -2.40 24.20
C SER A 573 -3.74 -1.55 25.07
N ASN A 574 -3.83 -0.24 24.79
CA ASN A 574 -4.58 0.70 25.62
C ASN A 574 -5.94 1.03 25.01
N ILE A 575 -5.99 1.28 23.70
CA ILE A 575 -7.26 1.53 23.00
C ILE A 575 -7.99 0.21 22.70
N GLY A 576 -7.25 -0.85 22.34
CA GLY A 576 -7.80 -2.17 22.07
C GLY A 576 -8.43 -2.30 20.67
N THR A 577 -8.04 -1.42 19.75
CA THR A 577 -8.50 -1.49 18.35
C THR A 577 -7.82 -2.64 17.60
N THR A 578 -8.46 -3.11 16.55
CA THR A 578 -7.91 -4.12 15.62
C THR A 578 -7.80 -3.61 14.19
N ILE A 579 -8.16 -2.35 13.94
CA ILE A 579 -7.89 -1.60 12.73
C ILE A 579 -7.23 -0.29 13.19
N THR A 580 -6.31 0.26 12.41
CA THR A 580 -5.59 1.50 12.76
C THR A 580 -6.55 2.68 12.88
N LEU A 581 -6.15 3.65 13.70
CA LEU A 581 -6.96 4.83 14.04
C LEU A 581 -6.73 6.01 13.08
N GLU A 582 -7.70 6.94 13.01
CA GLU A 582 -7.55 8.21 12.29
C GLU A 582 -6.53 9.15 12.96
N ALA A 583 -6.40 9.08 14.28
CA ALA A 583 -5.42 9.82 15.08
C ALA A 583 -4.90 8.93 16.20
N TRP A 584 -3.81 9.30 16.85
CA TRP A 584 -3.15 8.46 17.85
C TRP A 584 -4.04 8.05 19.04
N ASP A 585 -4.87 8.98 19.53
CA ASP A 585 -5.69 8.81 20.72
C ASP A 585 -6.90 9.78 20.68
N PRO A 586 -8.08 9.39 21.20
CA PRO A 586 -9.23 10.29 21.42
C PRO A 586 -8.91 11.66 22.03
N LYS A 587 -7.87 11.78 22.85
CA LYS A 587 -7.47 13.06 23.44
C LYS A 587 -6.93 14.07 22.42
N TYR A 588 -6.35 13.61 21.31
CA TYR A 588 -5.87 14.47 20.23
C TYR A 588 -6.96 14.78 19.22
N LYS A 589 -7.91 13.84 19.06
CA LYS A 589 -9.07 13.96 18.18
C LYS A 589 -10.29 13.24 18.78
N PRO A 590 -11.15 13.91 19.55
CA PRO A 590 -12.28 13.25 20.23
C PRO A 590 -13.30 12.59 19.30
N ASN A 591 -13.33 13.01 18.03
CA ASN A 591 -14.21 12.47 16.99
C ASN A 591 -13.51 11.55 15.98
N LEU A 592 -12.36 10.96 16.34
CA LEU A 592 -11.62 10.07 15.45
C LEU A 592 -12.42 8.84 15.00
N ASP A 593 -12.05 8.28 13.87
CA ASP A 593 -12.48 6.96 13.41
C ASP A 593 -11.55 5.84 13.93
N TRP A 594 -12.11 4.65 14.20
CA TRP A 594 -11.36 3.46 14.67
C TRP A 594 -10.99 2.49 13.55
N ASN A 595 -11.18 2.90 12.29
CA ASN A 595 -11.04 2.05 11.12
C ASN A 595 -10.39 2.79 9.93
N HIS A 596 -9.28 3.51 10.17
CA HIS A 596 -8.63 4.40 9.20
C HIS A 596 -7.34 3.83 8.60
N ALA A 597 -7.24 3.83 7.27
CA ALA A 597 -6.13 3.20 6.56
C ALA A 597 -4.79 3.94 6.70
N TRP A 598 -4.79 5.27 6.76
CA TRP A 598 -3.55 6.06 6.84
C TRP A 598 -2.72 5.80 8.11
N GLY A 599 -3.30 5.16 9.13
CA GLY A 599 -2.59 4.80 10.35
C GLY A 599 -1.76 3.53 10.18
N ALA A 600 -1.84 2.88 9.02
CA ALA A 600 -1.17 1.63 8.71
C ALA A 600 0.21 1.81 8.04
N ALA A 601 0.88 2.96 8.22
CA ALA A 601 2.23 3.21 7.69
C ALA A 601 3.22 2.03 7.94
N PRO A 602 3.24 1.34 9.10
CA PRO A 602 4.11 0.17 9.29
C PRO A 602 3.93 -0.96 8.27
N ALA A 603 2.77 -1.10 7.63
CA ALA A 603 2.55 -2.08 6.57
C ALA A 603 3.51 -1.91 5.37
N ASN A 604 4.00 -0.69 5.12
CA ASN A 604 5.03 -0.43 4.11
C ASN A 604 6.41 -0.13 4.72
N ILE A 605 6.49 0.53 5.88
CA ILE A 605 7.77 0.89 6.51
C ILE A 605 8.57 -0.37 6.91
N ILE A 606 7.91 -1.37 7.49
CA ILE A 606 8.57 -2.62 7.91
C ILE A 606 9.25 -3.32 6.71
N PRO A 607 8.56 -3.63 5.61
CA PRO A 607 9.19 -4.31 4.49
C PRO A 607 10.18 -3.42 3.71
N ARG A 608 9.92 -2.11 3.58
CA ARG A 608 10.81 -1.18 2.84
C ARG A 608 12.12 -0.91 3.57
N PHE A 609 12.05 -0.66 4.88
CA PHE A 609 13.21 -0.14 5.62
C PHE A 609 13.79 -1.14 6.62
N ILE A 610 12.97 -1.78 7.45
CA ILE A 610 13.46 -2.74 8.46
C ILE A 610 13.97 -4.03 7.78
N VAL A 611 13.11 -4.66 6.98
CA VAL A 611 13.51 -5.77 6.08
C VAL A 611 14.45 -5.25 4.99
N GLY A 612 14.22 -4.02 4.54
CA GLY A 612 15.14 -3.31 3.65
C GLY A 612 14.92 -3.59 2.17
N LEU A 613 13.71 -3.95 1.75
CA LEU A 613 13.39 -4.31 0.36
C LEU A 613 12.72 -3.14 -0.39
N GLU A 614 13.44 -2.55 -1.33
CA GLU A 614 12.95 -1.41 -2.14
C GLU A 614 13.20 -1.69 -3.64
N PRO A 615 12.30 -1.32 -4.56
CA PRO A 615 12.63 -1.33 -5.98
C PRO A 615 13.70 -0.27 -6.29
N ILE A 616 14.75 -0.66 -7.01
CA ILE A 616 15.71 0.29 -7.62
C ILE A 616 15.24 0.62 -9.04
N GLU A 617 14.78 -0.40 -9.77
CA GLU A 617 14.23 -0.25 -11.11
C GLU A 617 12.73 -0.61 -11.15
N PRO A 618 11.95 0.02 -12.05
CA PRO A 618 10.52 -0.23 -12.18
C PRO A 618 10.15 -1.70 -12.40
N GLY A 619 9.09 -2.15 -11.74
CA GLY A 619 8.61 -3.53 -11.82
C GLY A 619 9.56 -4.52 -11.15
N PHE A 620 10.38 -4.08 -10.18
CA PHE A 620 11.31 -4.90 -9.40
C PHE A 620 12.34 -5.68 -10.26
N SER A 621 12.74 -5.19 -11.44
CA SER A 621 13.85 -5.84 -12.20
C SER A 621 15.16 -5.84 -11.40
N VAL A 622 15.43 -4.74 -10.69
CA VAL A 622 16.49 -4.61 -9.70
C VAL A 622 15.90 -4.14 -8.38
N VAL A 623 16.27 -4.81 -7.28
CA VAL A 623 15.83 -4.47 -5.93
C VAL A 623 17.01 -4.13 -5.03
N ARG A 624 16.80 -3.27 -4.05
CA ARG A 624 17.72 -3.12 -2.92
C ARG A 624 17.33 -4.10 -1.83
N ILE A 625 18.31 -4.76 -1.23
CA ILE A 625 18.17 -5.50 0.03
C ILE A 625 19.15 -4.86 1.03
N LYS A 626 18.66 -3.90 1.82
CA LYS A 626 19.43 -3.18 2.85
C LYS A 626 18.71 -3.26 4.21
N PRO A 627 18.80 -4.40 4.92
CA PRO A 627 18.11 -4.54 6.20
C PRO A 627 18.61 -3.55 7.26
N ARG A 628 17.69 -2.98 8.04
CA ARG A 628 17.94 -1.95 9.07
C ARG A 628 17.37 -2.44 10.39
N ILE A 629 18.03 -3.47 10.92
CA ILE A 629 17.49 -4.28 12.02
C ILE A 629 17.67 -3.65 13.41
N ALA A 630 18.52 -2.63 13.55
CA ALA A 630 18.83 -1.97 14.82
C ALA A 630 19.02 -2.98 15.98
N SER A 631 18.14 -2.96 17.00
CA SER A 631 18.20 -3.83 18.18
C SER A 631 17.64 -5.24 17.96
N LEU A 632 17.03 -5.53 16.80
CA LEU A 632 16.45 -6.85 16.52
C LEU A 632 17.54 -7.93 16.40
N ARG A 633 17.27 -9.10 16.96
CA ARG A 633 18.14 -10.29 16.88
C ARG A 633 17.78 -11.22 15.75
N SER A 634 16.54 -11.19 15.29
CA SER A 634 16.12 -11.98 14.14
C SER A 634 14.90 -11.38 13.46
N LEU A 635 14.77 -11.62 12.16
CA LEU A 635 13.52 -11.43 11.44
C LEU A 635 13.36 -12.45 10.30
N ASN A 636 12.12 -12.73 9.92
CA ASN A 636 11.76 -13.44 8.70
C ASN A 636 10.67 -12.67 7.97
N SER A 637 10.80 -12.55 6.65
CA SER A 637 9.86 -11.84 5.81
C SER A 637 9.65 -12.54 4.47
N ILE A 638 8.40 -12.49 4.01
CA ILE A 638 7.99 -12.74 2.64
C ILE A 638 7.36 -11.45 2.16
N THR A 639 7.92 -10.85 1.11
CA THR A 639 7.39 -9.63 0.51
C THR A 639 6.99 -9.90 -0.93
N PRO A 640 5.71 -9.71 -1.31
CA PRO A 640 5.26 -9.90 -2.68
C PRO A 640 5.87 -8.84 -3.60
N THR A 641 6.12 -9.22 -4.86
CA THR A 641 6.42 -8.28 -5.95
C THR A 641 5.72 -8.75 -7.21
N ILE A 642 5.64 -7.89 -8.24
CA ILE A 642 5.03 -8.27 -9.51
C ILE A 642 5.75 -9.46 -10.18
N ARG A 643 7.05 -9.64 -9.92
CA ARG A 643 7.90 -10.73 -10.44
C ARG A 643 7.99 -11.94 -9.51
N GLY A 644 7.33 -11.90 -8.36
CA GLY A 644 7.28 -12.99 -7.38
C GLY A 644 7.84 -12.58 -6.00
N PRO A 645 7.64 -13.42 -4.98
CA PRO A 645 7.98 -13.03 -3.61
C PRO A 645 9.50 -13.04 -3.38
N VAL A 646 10.00 -11.96 -2.78
CA VAL A 646 11.36 -11.94 -2.21
C VAL A 646 11.26 -12.42 -0.76
N LYS A 647 12.11 -13.37 -0.38
CA LYS A 647 12.15 -13.91 0.99
C LYS A 647 13.44 -13.49 1.66
N ILE A 648 13.37 -12.95 2.87
CA ILE A 648 14.52 -12.50 3.65
C ILE A 648 14.42 -13.09 5.05
N SER A 649 15.53 -13.65 5.55
CA SER A 649 15.67 -14.09 6.93
C SER A 649 17.00 -13.60 7.48
N ILE A 650 16.97 -13.01 8.66
CA ILE A 650 18.14 -12.46 9.32
C ILE A 650 18.24 -13.07 10.71
N LYS A 651 19.47 -13.43 11.10
CA LYS A 651 19.84 -13.77 12.47
C LYS A 651 21.09 -13.00 12.85
N LEU A 652 21.06 -12.40 14.02
CA LEU A 652 22.18 -11.72 14.66
C LEU A 652 22.40 -12.36 16.03
N ASP A 653 23.53 -13.06 16.18
CA ASP A 653 24.02 -13.52 17.47
C ASP A 653 25.23 -12.69 17.92
N GLU A 654 25.87 -13.08 19.03
CA GLU A 654 27.01 -12.35 19.60
C GLU A 654 28.25 -12.32 18.69
N SER A 655 28.34 -13.23 17.72
CA SER A 655 29.53 -13.48 16.90
C SER A 655 29.31 -13.27 15.42
N GLU A 656 28.07 -13.41 14.95
CA GLU A 656 27.75 -13.46 13.53
C GLU A 656 26.42 -12.76 13.21
N TYR A 657 26.45 -11.97 12.14
CA TYR A 657 25.26 -11.55 11.41
C TYR A 657 25.10 -12.47 10.20
N ARG A 658 23.91 -13.04 10.01
CA ARG A 658 23.56 -13.91 8.88
C ARG A 658 22.32 -13.40 8.17
N LEU A 659 22.44 -13.18 6.87
CA LEU A 659 21.37 -12.81 5.95
C LEU A 659 21.15 -13.96 4.96
N ASN A 660 19.95 -14.51 4.95
CA ASN A 660 19.46 -15.38 3.90
C ASN A 660 18.47 -14.60 3.03
N CYS A 661 18.65 -14.65 1.72
CA CYS A 661 17.70 -14.06 0.78
C CYS A 661 17.37 -15.02 -0.37
N SER A 662 16.14 -14.92 -0.87
CA SER A 662 15.68 -15.61 -2.09
C SER A 662 15.12 -14.56 -3.04
N ILE A 663 15.77 -14.41 -4.18
CA ILE A 663 15.43 -13.44 -5.23
C ILE A 663 14.78 -14.22 -6.39
N PRO A 664 13.55 -13.88 -6.82
CA PRO A 664 12.90 -14.55 -7.95
C PRO A 664 13.73 -14.52 -9.23
N ALA A 665 13.51 -15.49 -10.13
CA ALA A 665 14.11 -15.46 -11.46
C ALA A 665 13.70 -14.17 -12.20
N ASN A 666 14.57 -13.73 -13.11
CA ASN A 666 14.35 -12.51 -13.89
C ASN A 666 14.39 -11.20 -13.05
N MET A 667 14.98 -11.28 -11.85
CA MET A 667 15.33 -10.16 -10.98
C MET A 667 16.81 -10.22 -10.63
N SER A 668 17.36 -9.09 -10.19
CA SER A 668 18.62 -9.02 -9.48
C SER A 668 18.51 -8.09 -8.27
N ALA A 669 19.50 -8.13 -7.38
CA ALA A 669 19.50 -7.33 -6.16
C ALA A 669 20.84 -6.62 -5.92
N GLU A 670 20.76 -5.41 -5.38
CA GLU A 670 21.84 -4.74 -4.67
C GLU A 670 21.73 -5.08 -3.18
N VAL A 671 22.57 -5.99 -2.70
CA VAL A 671 22.55 -6.50 -1.31
C VAL A 671 23.58 -5.76 -0.47
N HIS A 672 23.14 -5.14 0.62
CA HIS A 672 23.97 -4.36 1.55
C HIS A 672 24.21 -5.14 2.83
N ILE A 673 25.47 -5.55 3.03
CA ILE A 673 25.89 -6.39 4.15
C ILE A 673 26.70 -5.56 5.15
N PRO A 674 26.36 -5.53 6.45
CA PRO A 674 27.15 -4.84 7.47
C PRO A 674 28.57 -5.43 7.59
N ALA A 675 29.57 -4.68 7.15
CA ALA A 675 30.99 -5.04 7.23
C ALA A 675 31.88 -3.84 6.88
N SER A 676 32.99 -3.70 7.58
CA SER A 676 33.98 -2.66 7.28
C SER A 676 34.94 -3.06 6.17
N ASP A 677 35.10 -4.36 5.90
CA ASP A 677 35.97 -4.87 4.85
C ASP A 677 35.36 -6.12 4.18
N ILE A 678 35.62 -6.28 2.88
CA ILE A 678 35.11 -7.42 2.09
C ILE A 678 35.59 -8.77 2.64
N SER A 679 36.78 -8.82 3.25
CA SER A 679 37.35 -10.03 3.87
C SER A 679 36.53 -10.54 5.06
N GLN A 680 35.67 -9.70 5.63
CA GLN A 680 34.76 -10.06 6.71
C GLN A 680 33.47 -10.71 6.23
N VAL A 681 33.20 -10.67 4.92
CA VAL A 681 31.98 -11.22 4.32
C VAL A 681 32.22 -12.65 3.87
N PHE A 682 31.32 -13.53 4.29
CA PHE A 682 31.28 -14.92 3.92
C PHE A 682 30.03 -15.21 3.10
N GLN A 683 30.14 -16.09 2.12
CA GLN A 683 29.02 -16.66 1.38
C GLN A 683 28.98 -18.16 1.64
N ALA A 684 27.88 -18.65 2.21
CA ALA A 684 27.73 -20.06 2.61
C ALA A 684 28.95 -20.60 3.41
N GLY A 685 29.42 -19.82 4.38
CA GLY A 685 30.54 -20.15 5.27
C GLY A 685 31.95 -20.04 4.69
N LYS A 686 32.10 -19.63 3.41
CA LYS A 686 33.41 -19.41 2.77
C LYS A 686 33.64 -17.91 2.57
N SER A 687 34.88 -17.45 2.68
CA SER A 687 35.20 -16.05 2.37
C SER A 687 34.66 -15.68 0.99
N LEU A 688 34.01 -14.52 0.91
CA LEU A 688 33.38 -14.08 -0.31
C LEU A 688 34.43 -13.94 -1.40
N SER A 689 34.16 -14.57 -2.55
CA SER A 689 34.93 -14.43 -3.77
C SER A 689 33.97 -14.01 -4.88
N SER A 690 34.43 -13.13 -5.76
CA SER A 690 33.62 -12.71 -6.90
C SER A 690 33.26 -13.92 -7.76
N SER A 691 32.02 -13.97 -8.20
CA SER A 691 31.50 -15.01 -9.09
C SER A 691 30.57 -14.38 -10.11
N ARG A 692 30.17 -15.13 -11.14
CA ARG A 692 29.18 -14.66 -12.12
C ARG A 692 27.81 -14.32 -11.53
N PHE A 693 27.53 -14.70 -10.28
CA PHE A 693 26.23 -14.49 -9.61
C PHE A 693 26.30 -13.49 -8.47
N VAL A 694 27.50 -13.19 -7.97
CA VAL A 694 27.72 -12.30 -6.83
C VAL A 694 28.99 -11.51 -7.12
N GLU A 695 28.81 -10.20 -7.28
CA GLU A 695 29.87 -9.25 -7.61
C GLU A 695 29.95 -8.18 -6.51
N TYR A 696 31.17 -7.90 -6.03
CA TYR A 696 31.40 -6.77 -5.14
C TYR A 696 31.44 -5.47 -5.97
N ILE A 697 30.55 -4.54 -5.66
CA ILE A 697 30.41 -3.28 -6.41
C ILE A 697 30.80 -2.03 -5.61
N GLY A 698 31.09 -2.19 -4.30
CA GLY A 698 31.61 -1.10 -3.49
C GLY A 698 31.28 -1.21 -2.01
N LYS A 699 31.64 -0.15 -1.28
CA LYS A 699 31.36 0.00 0.14
C LYS A 699 30.77 1.39 0.39
N ARG A 700 29.73 1.47 1.21
CA ARG A 700 29.10 2.73 1.64
C ARG A 700 28.51 2.55 3.03
N ASP A 701 28.64 3.57 3.89
CA ASP A 701 28.00 3.63 5.22
C ASP A 701 28.26 2.39 6.10
N GLY A 702 29.51 1.91 6.12
CA GLY A 702 29.87 0.71 6.89
C GLY A 702 29.30 -0.60 6.36
N ARG A 703 28.84 -0.61 5.11
CA ARG A 703 28.28 -1.80 4.44
C ARG A 703 29.02 -2.10 3.15
N ILE A 704 29.22 -3.40 2.92
CA ILE A 704 29.65 -3.97 1.65
C ILE A 704 28.42 -4.10 0.75
N ILE A 705 28.55 -3.64 -0.49
CA ILE A 705 27.48 -3.66 -1.48
C ILE A 705 27.82 -4.72 -2.53
N LEU A 706 26.91 -5.67 -2.71
CA LEU A 706 27.01 -6.75 -3.67
C LEU A 706 25.91 -6.64 -4.72
N LYS A 707 26.26 -6.82 -5.99
CA LYS A 707 25.29 -7.14 -7.04
C LYS A 707 25.07 -8.65 -7.05
N VAL A 708 23.83 -9.08 -6.85
CA VAL A 708 23.44 -10.48 -6.66
C VAL A 708 22.37 -10.85 -7.69
N ALA A 709 22.61 -11.89 -8.47
CA ALA A 709 21.63 -12.41 -9.43
C ALA A 709 20.47 -13.13 -8.70
N SER A 710 19.43 -13.54 -9.43
CA SER A 710 18.34 -14.36 -8.88
C SER A 710 18.81 -15.65 -8.20
N GLY A 711 17.98 -16.24 -7.36
CA GLY A 711 18.25 -17.47 -6.61
C GLY A 711 18.34 -17.25 -5.10
N SER A 712 18.77 -18.30 -4.38
CA SER A 712 18.90 -18.27 -2.92
C SER A 712 20.35 -18.14 -2.46
N TYR A 713 20.59 -17.20 -1.55
CA TYR A 713 21.92 -16.86 -1.06
C TYR A 713 21.93 -16.79 0.47
N GLU A 714 23.06 -17.19 1.04
CA GLU A 714 23.40 -16.98 2.43
C GLU A 714 24.67 -16.13 2.48
N PHE A 715 24.58 -15.00 3.17
CA PHE A 715 25.69 -14.13 3.50
C PHE A 715 25.86 -14.06 5.01
N SER A 716 27.10 -14.06 5.50
CA SER A 716 27.36 -13.79 6.90
C SER A 716 28.58 -12.91 7.11
N THR A 717 28.62 -12.23 8.25
CA THR A 717 29.78 -11.44 8.69
C THR A 717 30.09 -11.77 10.14
N ARG A 718 31.38 -11.98 10.43
CA ARG A 718 31.87 -12.17 11.80
C ARG A 718 32.08 -10.79 12.40
N MET A 719 31.28 -10.43 13.39
CA MET A 719 31.30 -9.10 13.97
C MET A 719 31.64 -9.17 15.46
N PRO A 720 32.83 -8.71 15.88
CA PRO A 720 33.05 -8.36 17.27
C PRO A 720 32.36 -7.02 17.56
N GLY A 721 31.17 -7.06 18.17
CA GLY A 721 30.53 -5.91 18.84
C GLY A 721 29.71 -4.96 17.95
N LEU A 722 28.61 -5.45 17.37
CA LEU A 722 27.50 -4.61 16.87
C LEU A 722 26.71 -3.98 18.03
#